data_AF-A0A7S4FI24-F1
#
_entry.id   AF-A0A7S4FI24-F1
#
_cell.length_a   1.000
_cell.length_b   1.000
_cell.length_c   1.000
_cell.angle_alpha   90.00
_cell.angle_beta   90.00
_cell.angle_gamma   90.00
#
_symmetry.space_group_name_H-M   'P 1'
#
loop_
_entity.id
_entity.type
_entity.pdbx_description
1 polymer ?
#
loop_
_entity_poly.entity_id
_entity_poly.type
_entity_poly.pdbx_seq_one_letter_code
_entity_poly.pdbx_strand_id
1 'polypeptide(L)'
;MPVQMSRMPMQAPMQGTMGVQRNQGPSRAPDGPPRRLGPPYQVRQYEYCSPHDGNGIVYSLGLDRRSGQWNNPVETKKLRVCASSLQGGNLSCTVDHDLNGVLFQTDDQPYSWVILDFQECSVRPNYYTIAHRSAVYAFFMRSWQLEGSTDNNNWQMLSRHNNDESLNPNSLVAAWALHAKAFYRYLRIVLDPNGNSEGGSALLFNCFDVYGEFRVPGGVAGAQQRVSVPQIMPNPEPMGTMQHGPKGGYQQQGGRSGHSHDGTRGGRGQDYDDDGPRRGKGKGKGKGRGKGDDADGDGKGRGKGRKRALEEEDSVQRRDDFDLQNVQRINILDLRGSILDHCQSQEGSRQAQARLSSPDCTLEEKQLLHDEILPNVVKLMSNKFGNYVVQKLMENGTVELRKSLAQAMQSNILSLASQLYGCFVLQTALEVFDEGDRHMIAVELKDHVLECIDHHHANHVLRKCLEVLPHEKVSFIIANLEGNAEEVAKHVYGCRMLQLMLIKYKDEVHHIQKVVDELVDAVDGLACDTYGNYVVQHLVICGDPYYKPRVFNQLLSNLQGLLQHQAASHVIEKMYEHGNKEDRGSMLDKLLGDLAEVLPDFMRHKYANHVLQRMIDFSDDEQAQQLRDAMLPHAEVLNEQVHGKYLLLRLQGNWTPRGEGRNWRSR
;
A
#
# COMPACT_ATOMS: atom_id res chain seq x y z
N MET A 1 83.07 -4.30 -44.89
CA MET A 1 83.41 -3.02 -45.54
C MET A 1 82.88 -1.89 -44.67
N PRO A 2 83.68 -0.83 -44.46
CA PRO A 2 83.80 -0.08 -43.20
C PRO A 2 82.98 1.23 -43.24
N VAL A 3 82.82 2.02 -42.17
CA VAL A 3 83.80 2.90 -41.48
C VAL A 3 83.19 3.27 -40.11
N GLN A 4 83.77 2.85 -38.97
CA GLN A 4 84.77 3.57 -38.13
C GLN A 4 84.27 4.92 -37.57
N MET A 5 84.01 5.07 -36.26
CA MET A 5 84.93 5.22 -35.10
C MET A 5 85.07 6.69 -34.67
N SER A 6 84.91 6.96 -33.36
CA SER A 6 85.84 7.71 -32.46
C SER A 6 85.15 7.95 -31.09
N ARG A 7 85.47 7.17 -30.03
CA ARG A 7 86.47 7.36 -28.93
C ARG A 7 86.04 8.39 -27.86
N MET A 8 85.59 7.95 -26.65
CA MET A 8 86.35 7.57 -25.41
C MET A 8 86.89 8.77 -24.60
N PRO A 9 86.97 8.75 -23.24
CA PRO A 9 87.56 7.66 -22.45
C PRO A 9 86.97 7.30 -21.06
N MET A 10 87.57 6.25 -20.47
CA MET A 10 87.37 5.60 -19.17
C MET A 10 87.88 6.41 -17.95
N GLN A 11 87.35 6.10 -16.75
CA GLN A 11 88.15 5.73 -15.54
C GLN A 11 87.25 5.24 -14.38
N ALA A 12 87.71 4.20 -13.67
CA ALA A 12 87.25 3.71 -12.35
C ALA A 12 88.34 4.08 -11.28
N PRO A 13 88.33 3.68 -9.98
CA PRO A 13 87.33 3.03 -9.10
C PRO A 13 87.26 3.58 -7.62
N MET A 14 86.40 2.96 -6.77
CA MET A 14 86.49 2.74 -5.30
C MET A 14 86.33 3.90 -4.27
N GLN A 15 85.32 3.81 -3.38
CA GLN A 15 85.42 3.50 -1.92
C GLN A 15 84.15 3.96 -1.14
N GLY A 16 83.68 3.15 -0.18
CA GLY A 16 83.19 3.69 1.10
C GLY A 16 81.70 3.52 1.50
N THR A 17 81.45 2.49 2.31
CA THR A 17 80.60 2.47 3.53
C THR A 17 79.06 2.49 3.48
N MET A 18 78.52 1.65 4.38
CA MET A 18 77.12 1.31 4.68
C MET A 18 76.26 2.50 5.16
N GLY A 19 74.96 2.47 4.84
CA GLY A 19 73.95 3.34 5.42
C GLY A 19 72.53 2.99 4.97
N VAL A 20 71.63 2.79 5.93
CA VAL A 20 70.30 2.15 5.84
C VAL A 20 69.18 3.15 5.48
N GLN A 21 68.12 2.65 4.83
CA GLN A 21 66.70 3.13 4.83
C GLN A 21 66.27 4.39 4.04
N ARG A 22 65.50 4.20 2.95
CA ARG A 22 64.02 4.43 2.83
C ARG A 22 63.63 4.63 1.35
N ASN A 23 62.70 3.80 0.90
CA ASN A 23 62.21 3.73 -0.48
C ASN A 23 61.28 4.93 -0.78
N GLN A 24 61.64 5.75 -1.78
CA GLN A 24 60.75 6.74 -2.41
C GLN A 24 60.06 6.10 -3.63
N GLY A 25 58.77 6.39 -3.83
CA GLY A 25 57.91 5.77 -4.85
C GLY A 25 58.06 6.33 -6.28
N PRO A 26 57.24 5.88 -7.25
CA PRO A 26 57.20 6.48 -8.57
C PRO A 26 55.87 7.17 -8.93
N SER A 27 56.03 8.38 -9.45
CA SER A 27 55.40 9.02 -10.62
C SER A 27 53.87 9.15 -10.76
N ARG A 28 53.43 10.41 -10.91
CA ARG A 28 52.07 10.90 -11.22
C ARG A 28 51.73 10.80 -12.71
N ALA A 29 50.49 10.43 -13.01
CA ALA A 29 49.79 10.72 -14.27
C ALA A 29 48.92 12.01 -14.11
N PRO A 30 48.56 12.72 -15.19
CA PRO A 30 48.00 14.08 -15.11
C PRO A 30 46.51 14.09 -14.72
N ASP A 31 46.15 15.09 -13.91
CA ASP A 31 44.82 15.31 -13.33
C ASP A 31 43.74 15.60 -14.39
N GLY A 32 42.65 14.83 -14.36
CA GLY A 32 41.37 15.21 -14.97
C GLY A 32 40.65 16.29 -14.15
N PRO A 33 39.58 16.93 -14.69
CA PRO A 33 38.89 18.00 -13.99
C PRO A 33 38.29 17.51 -12.66
N PRO A 34 38.23 18.35 -11.61
CA PRO A 34 37.81 17.93 -10.29
C PRO A 34 36.36 17.45 -10.33
N ARG A 35 36.13 16.20 -9.89
CA ARG A 35 34.78 15.73 -9.54
C ARG A 35 34.21 16.73 -8.53
N ARG A 36 33.05 17.31 -8.82
CA ARG A 36 32.29 18.08 -7.82
C ARG A 36 31.99 17.13 -6.66
N LEU A 37 32.72 17.31 -5.55
CA LEU A 37 32.37 16.68 -4.28
C LEU A 37 31.00 17.26 -3.89
N GLY A 38 29.98 16.41 -3.88
CA GLY A 38 28.70 16.76 -3.27
C GLY A 38 28.89 17.15 -1.79
N PRO A 39 27.89 17.77 -1.15
CA PRO A 39 28.00 18.19 0.25
C PRO A 39 28.43 17.01 1.14
N PRO A 40 29.23 17.25 2.19
CA PRO A 40 29.73 16.18 3.04
C PRO A 40 28.55 15.49 3.74
N TYR A 41 28.35 14.20 3.49
CA TYR A 41 27.31 13.45 4.19
C TYR A 41 27.76 13.10 5.62
N GLN A 42 26.82 13.12 6.58
CA GLN A 42 27.03 12.54 7.90
C GLN A 42 26.48 11.12 7.91
N VAL A 43 27.26 10.15 8.43
CA VAL A 43 26.84 8.76 8.60
C VAL A 43 26.57 8.51 10.08
N ARG A 44 25.38 8.00 10.40
CA ARG A 44 24.94 7.59 11.74
C ARG A 44 24.78 6.07 11.77
N GLN A 45 25.08 5.44 12.89
CA GLN A 45 24.90 4.01 13.10
C GLN A 45 23.66 3.76 13.95
N TYR A 46 22.90 2.74 13.57
CA TYR A 46 21.72 2.26 14.27
C TYR A 46 21.87 0.75 14.45
N GLU A 47 22.06 0.32 15.69
CA GLU A 47 22.30 -1.08 16.03
C GLU A 47 21.00 -1.76 16.43
N TYR A 48 20.77 -2.95 15.89
CA TYR A 48 19.64 -3.80 16.27
C TYR A 48 19.96 -4.52 17.59
N CYS A 49 19.08 -4.36 18.59
CA CYS A 49 19.18 -5.05 19.88
C CYS A 49 18.11 -6.14 20.03
N SER A 50 16.86 -5.82 19.69
CA SER A 50 15.72 -6.74 19.78
C SER A 50 14.59 -6.30 18.85
N PRO A 51 13.61 -7.18 18.54
CA PRO A 51 12.48 -6.79 17.70
C PRO A 51 11.72 -5.62 18.35
N HIS A 52 11.44 -4.58 17.56
CA HIS A 52 10.68 -3.40 18.01
C HIS A 52 11.33 -2.61 19.17
N ASP A 53 12.67 -2.54 19.17
CA ASP A 53 13.46 -1.85 20.21
C ASP A 53 13.45 -0.31 20.14
N GLY A 54 12.78 0.28 19.14
CA GLY A 54 12.77 1.73 18.92
C GLY A 54 14.13 2.32 18.54
N ASN A 55 15.09 1.50 18.10
CA ASN A 55 16.43 1.96 17.67
C ASN A 55 16.62 1.94 16.15
N GLY A 56 15.57 1.68 15.37
CA GLY A 56 15.65 1.64 13.92
C GLY A 56 15.77 3.02 13.26
N ILE A 57 16.24 3.03 12.01
CA ILE A 57 16.44 4.24 11.21
C ILE A 57 15.10 4.92 10.93
N VAL A 58 14.07 4.16 10.57
CA VAL A 58 12.73 4.67 10.27
C VAL A 58 12.09 5.23 11.53
N TYR A 59 12.20 4.53 12.68
CA TYR A 59 11.81 5.09 13.96
C TYR A 59 12.50 6.42 14.26
N SER A 60 13.82 6.48 14.03
CA SER A 60 14.61 7.69 14.31
C SER A 60 14.24 8.89 13.43
N LEU A 61 13.73 8.66 12.21
CA LEU A 61 13.19 9.71 11.36
C LEU A 61 11.92 10.32 11.97
N GLY A 62 11.09 9.49 12.59
CA GLY A 62 9.87 9.92 13.25
C GLY A 62 10.08 10.65 14.59
N LEU A 63 11.18 10.40 15.27
CA LEU A 63 11.48 11.01 16.57
C LEU A 63 11.84 12.51 16.44
N ASP A 64 11.03 13.38 17.04
CA ASP A 64 11.39 14.78 17.25
C ASP A 64 12.32 14.90 18.45
N ARG A 65 13.58 15.27 18.20
CA ARG A 65 14.61 15.38 19.24
C ARG A 65 14.40 16.53 20.22
N ARG A 66 13.53 17.51 19.91
CA ARG A 66 13.25 18.63 20.81
C ARG A 66 12.18 18.26 21.84
N SER A 67 11.10 17.63 21.37
CA SER A 67 9.96 17.26 22.19
C SER A 67 10.05 15.85 22.77
N GLY A 68 10.89 14.98 22.19
CA GLY A 68 10.93 13.55 22.50
C GLY A 68 9.73 12.77 21.95
N GLN A 69 8.79 13.43 21.28
CA GLN A 69 7.61 12.79 20.71
C GLN A 69 7.94 12.11 19.38
N TRP A 70 7.42 10.90 19.21
CA TRP A 70 7.49 10.20 17.93
C TRP A 70 6.31 10.58 17.06
N ASN A 71 6.58 10.99 15.83
CA ASN A 71 5.58 11.29 14.81
C ASN A 71 5.86 10.42 13.59
N ASN A 72 4.84 9.88 12.93
CA ASN A 72 5.06 8.98 11.81
C ASN A 72 5.91 9.65 10.71
N PRO A 73 7.03 9.03 10.27
CA PRO A 73 7.95 9.65 9.32
C PRO A 73 7.32 9.88 7.93
N VAL A 74 6.28 9.13 7.58
CA VAL A 74 5.50 9.33 6.34
C VAL A 74 4.64 10.59 6.44
N GLU A 75 3.98 10.78 7.58
CA GLU A 75 3.09 11.92 7.82
C GLU A 75 3.86 13.23 7.96
N THR A 76 5.04 13.17 8.57
CA THR A 76 5.98 14.31 8.65
C THR A 76 6.78 14.52 7.36
N LYS A 77 6.51 13.75 6.30
CA LYS A 77 7.16 13.81 4.99
C LYS A 77 8.68 13.64 5.04
N LYS A 78 9.22 12.99 6.07
CA LYS A 78 10.65 12.65 6.19
C LYS A 78 10.98 11.33 5.50
N LEU A 79 9.99 10.46 5.35
CA LEU A 79 10.02 9.25 4.55
C LEU A 79 8.85 9.30 3.57
N ARG A 80 9.03 8.81 2.35
CA ARG A 80 7.92 8.60 1.42
C ARG A 80 7.66 7.11 1.28
N VAL A 81 6.40 6.72 1.24
CA VAL A 81 6.00 5.32 1.02
C VAL A 81 5.11 5.23 -0.19
N CYS A 82 5.33 4.20 -1.00
CA CYS A 82 4.46 3.79 -2.10
C CYS A 82 4.13 2.31 -1.93
N ALA A 83 3.00 1.86 -2.47
CA ALA A 83 2.64 0.44 -2.52
C ALA A 83 2.01 0.09 -3.87
N SER A 84 2.00 -1.19 -4.21
CA SER A 84 1.37 -1.72 -5.43
C SER A 84 -0.13 -1.41 -5.48
N SER A 85 -0.80 -1.44 -4.33
CA SER A 85 -2.17 -0.98 -4.16
C SER A 85 -2.48 -0.76 -2.67
N LEU A 86 -3.69 -0.29 -2.38
CA LEU A 86 -4.14 -0.02 -1.01
C LEU A 86 -5.60 -0.45 -0.87
N GLN A 87 -5.80 -1.64 -0.31
CA GLN A 87 -7.12 -2.23 -0.03
C GLN A 87 -7.55 -1.99 1.41
N GLY A 88 -6.60 -1.97 2.35
CA GLY A 88 -6.84 -1.74 3.77
C GLY A 88 -5.75 -0.90 4.43
N GLY A 89 -6.14 -0.09 5.41
CA GLY A 89 -5.24 0.83 6.10
C GLY A 89 -4.81 2.00 5.23
N ASN A 90 -3.59 2.51 5.47
CA ASN A 90 -2.97 3.56 4.69
C ASN A 90 -1.46 3.30 4.56
N LEU A 91 -0.77 4.10 3.74
CA LEU A 91 0.68 3.95 3.54
C LEU A 91 1.53 4.33 4.76
N SER A 92 1.03 5.14 5.70
CA SER A 92 1.78 5.45 6.93
C SER A 92 1.80 4.25 7.89
N CYS A 93 0.80 3.37 7.82
CA CYS A 93 0.72 2.13 8.60
C CYS A 93 1.88 1.16 8.36
N THR A 94 2.53 1.19 7.20
CA THR A 94 3.63 0.27 6.85
C THR A 94 4.87 0.49 7.70
N VAL A 95 5.05 1.70 8.24
CA VAL A 95 6.19 2.09 9.08
C VAL A 95 5.75 2.62 10.43
N ASP A 96 4.48 2.44 10.76
CA ASP A 96 3.95 2.87 12.04
C ASP A 96 4.56 2.02 13.15
N HIS A 97 5.17 2.68 14.14
CA HIS A 97 5.73 2.02 15.30
C HIS A 97 4.64 1.72 16.34
N ASP A 98 3.44 2.28 16.20
CA ASP A 98 2.28 1.79 16.95
C ASP A 98 1.69 0.56 16.27
N LEU A 99 1.98 -0.63 16.81
CA LEU A 99 1.45 -1.90 16.30
C LEU A 99 -0.07 -2.08 16.51
N ASN A 100 -0.78 -1.02 16.89
CA ASN A 100 -2.23 -1.00 17.07
C ASN A 100 -2.95 -0.05 16.14
N GLY A 101 -2.20 0.64 15.29
CA GLY A 101 -2.72 1.34 14.13
C GLY A 101 -3.36 0.38 13.12
N VAL A 102 -3.97 0.90 12.06
CA VAL A 102 -4.63 0.06 11.05
C VAL A 102 -3.61 -0.86 10.37
N LEU A 103 -3.99 -2.10 10.08
CA LEU A 103 -3.14 -3.02 9.31
C LEU A 103 -3.03 -2.48 7.88
N PHE A 104 -1.82 -2.31 7.37
CA PHE A 104 -1.66 -2.05 5.95
C PHE A 104 -1.98 -3.33 5.18
N GLN A 105 -2.76 -3.20 4.11
CA GLN A 105 -3.14 -4.31 3.25
C GLN A 105 -3.19 -3.85 1.80
N THR A 106 -2.50 -4.57 0.93
CA THR A 106 -2.69 -4.48 -0.52
C THR A 106 -3.91 -5.29 -0.95
N ASP A 107 -4.33 -5.09 -2.18
CA ASP A 107 -5.20 -6.06 -2.85
C ASP A 107 -4.55 -7.44 -2.86
N ASP A 108 -5.38 -8.48 -3.00
CA ASP A 108 -4.92 -9.86 -3.12
C ASP A 108 -4.34 -10.14 -4.52
N GLN A 109 -3.21 -9.50 -4.82
CA GLN A 109 -2.60 -9.47 -6.15
C GLN A 109 -1.18 -10.03 -6.12
N PRO A 110 -0.82 -10.92 -7.06
CA PRO A 110 0.53 -11.46 -7.19
C PRO A 110 1.59 -10.34 -7.28
N TYR A 111 2.70 -10.51 -6.55
CA TYR A 111 3.79 -9.53 -6.51
C TYR A 111 3.43 -8.19 -5.86
N SER A 112 2.50 -8.20 -4.90
CA SER A 112 2.21 -7.02 -4.08
C SER A 112 3.46 -6.50 -3.36
N TRP A 113 3.65 -5.18 -3.34
CA TRP A 113 4.89 -4.58 -2.85
C TRP A 113 4.68 -3.28 -2.06
N VAL A 114 5.67 -2.93 -1.24
CA VAL A 114 5.79 -1.64 -0.52
C VAL A 114 7.21 -1.10 -0.68
N ILE A 115 7.33 0.18 -1.05
CA ILE A 115 8.59 0.92 -1.20
C ILE A 115 8.71 1.97 -0.09
N LEU A 116 9.87 2.02 0.58
CA LEU A 116 10.32 3.13 1.40
C LEU A 116 11.32 3.98 0.58
N ASP A 117 11.03 5.26 0.37
CA ASP A 117 11.92 6.26 -0.22
C ASP A 117 12.47 7.19 0.87
N PHE A 118 13.77 7.08 1.14
CA PHE A 118 14.51 7.88 2.12
C PHE A 118 14.86 9.29 1.60
N GLN A 119 14.37 9.67 0.43
CA GLN A 119 14.49 11.00 -0.19
C GLN A 119 15.95 11.42 -0.38
N GLU A 120 16.38 12.49 0.29
CA GLU A 120 17.77 12.99 0.23
C GLU A 120 18.74 12.14 1.05
N CYS A 121 18.24 11.14 1.77
CA CYS A 121 19.03 10.25 2.61
C CYS A 121 19.22 8.87 1.96
N SER A 122 20.16 8.09 2.49
CA SER A 122 20.34 6.69 2.07
C SER A 122 20.76 5.80 3.24
N VAL A 123 20.45 4.51 3.14
CA VAL A 123 20.68 3.50 4.17
C VAL A 123 21.56 2.38 3.64
N ARG A 124 22.53 1.91 4.43
CA ARG A 124 23.20 0.63 4.21
C ARG A 124 22.73 -0.34 5.29
N PRO A 125 21.65 -1.11 5.01
CA PRO A 125 21.01 -1.88 6.06
C PRO A 125 21.79 -3.16 6.41
N ASN A 126 21.97 -3.42 7.70
CA ASN A 126 22.55 -4.66 8.22
C ASN A 126 21.52 -5.52 8.99
N TYR A 127 20.32 -4.98 9.20
CA TYR A 127 19.18 -5.67 9.80
C TYR A 127 17.89 -5.00 9.33
N TYR A 128 16.79 -5.73 9.35
CA TYR A 128 15.46 -5.15 9.25
C TYR A 128 14.45 -5.88 10.13
N THR A 129 13.39 -5.18 10.51
CA THR A 129 12.28 -5.71 11.30
C THR A 129 10.98 -5.49 10.56
N ILE A 130 10.05 -6.43 10.74
CA ILE A 130 8.66 -6.30 10.33
C ILE A 130 7.79 -6.77 11.48
N ALA A 131 6.69 -6.06 11.69
CA ALA A 131 5.64 -6.48 12.61
C ALA A 131 4.36 -6.84 11.86
N HIS A 132 3.55 -7.68 12.47
CA HIS A 132 2.21 -8.05 12.05
C HIS A 132 1.27 -7.77 13.22
N ARG A 133 0.23 -6.96 13.02
CA ARG A 133 -0.56 -6.43 14.14
C ARG A 133 -1.36 -7.47 14.91
N SER A 134 -1.86 -8.50 14.24
CA SER A 134 -2.89 -9.37 14.82
C SER A 134 -2.68 -10.84 14.47
N ALA A 135 -2.74 -11.70 15.49
CA ALA A 135 -2.79 -13.15 15.35
C ALA A 135 -4.13 -13.66 14.79
N VAL A 136 -5.14 -12.78 14.71
CA VAL A 136 -6.50 -13.10 14.27
C VAL A 136 -6.62 -13.14 12.74
N TYR A 137 -5.77 -12.39 12.04
CA TYR A 137 -5.71 -12.42 10.58
C TYR A 137 -4.61 -13.39 10.17
N ALA A 138 -4.98 -14.47 9.49
CA ALA A 138 -4.07 -15.55 9.14
C ALA A 138 -3.25 -15.27 7.88
N PHE A 139 -2.92 -14.00 7.58
CA PHE A 139 -2.24 -13.57 6.34
C PHE A 139 -0.78 -13.13 6.56
N PHE A 140 -0.07 -13.82 7.44
CA PHE A 140 1.35 -13.56 7.68
C PHE A 140 2.17 -13.76 6.41
N MET A 141 3.17 -12.92 6.20
CA MET A 141 4.11 -13.13 5.11
C MET A 141 4.85 -14.46 5.30
N ARG A 142 5.01 -15.21 4.20
CA ARG A 142 5.71 -16.49 4.14
C ARG A 142 6.84 -16.45 3.12
N SER A 143 6.54 -15.99 1.90
CA SER A 143 7.54 -15.95 0.82
C SER A 143 7.59 -14.54 0.24
N TRP A 144 8.74 -13.88 0.40
CA TRP A 144 8.94 -12.50 -0.03
C TRP A 144 10.42 -12.20 -0.26
N GLN A 145 10.70 -11.07 -0.89
CA GLN A 145 12.04 -10.53 -1.05
C GLN A 145 12.12 -9.10 -0.52
N LEU A 146 13.27 -8.78 0.07
CA LEU A 146 13.65 -7.41 0.40
C LEU A 146 14.72 -6.96 -0.59
N GLU A 147 14.51 -5.79 -1.19
CA GLU A 147 15.38 -5.22 -2.21
C GLU A 147 15.79 -3.80 -1.84
N GLY A 148 16.94 -3.36 -2.35
CA GLY A 148 17.43 -1.99 -2.20
C GLY A 148 17.79 -1.37 -3.55
N SER A 149 17.54 -0.08 -3.70
CA SER A 149 17.84 0.68 -4.91
C SER A 149 18.37 2.07 -4.57
N THR A 150 19.25 2.61 -5.41
CA THR A 150 19.70 4.01 -5.34
C THR A 150 18.81 4.96 -6.15
N ASP A 151 18.04 4.44 -7.10
CA ASP A 151 17.36 5.22 -8.14
C ASP A 151 15.91 4.81 -8.39
N ASN A 152 15.37 3.86 -7.60
CA ASN A 152 14.03 3.29 -7.70
C ASN A 152 13.78 2.45 -8.97
N ASN A 153 14.82 2.14 -9.74
CA ASN A 153 14.71 1.38 -10.99
C ASN A 153 15.56 0.11 -10.94
N ASN A 154 16.82 0.22 -10.53
CA ASN A 154 17.70 -0.93 -10.34
C ASN A 154 17.57 -1.44 -8.91
N TRP A 155 16.98 -2.62 -8.76
CA TRP A 155 16.76 -3.24 -7.46
C TRP A 155 17.75 -4.37 -7.22
N GLN A 156 18.54 -4.24 -6.17
CA GLN A 156 19.40 -5.31 -5.68
C GLN A 156 18.66 -6.08 -4.60
N MET A 157 18.48 -7.39 -4.80
CA MET A 157 17.95 -8.28 -3.77
C MET A 157 18.92 -8.31 -2.58
N LEU A 158 18.40 -7.92 -1.41
CA LEU A 158 19.13 -7.88 -0.13
C LEU A 158 18.83 -9.12 0.71
N SER A 159 17.60 -9.64 0.64
CA SER A 159 17.18 -10.88 1.28
C SER A 159 16.08 -11.58 0.48
N ARG A 160 15.99 -12.91 0.64
CA ARG A 160 14.94 -13.76 0.09
C ARG A 160 14.44 -14.70 1.18
N HIS A 161 13.12 -14.74 1.34
CA HIS A 161 12.42 -15.59 2.30
C HIS A 161 11.54 -16.55 1.50
N ASN A 162 11.58 -17.84 1.85
CA ASN A 162 10.77 -18.88 1.22
C ASN A 162 10.09 -19.68 2.33
N ASN A 163 8.77 -19.56 2.44
CA ASN A 163 7.97 -20.15 3.51
C ASN A 163 8.54 -19.90 4.92
N ASP A 164 8.91 -18.65 5.20
CA ASP A 164 9.44 -18.19 6.48
C ASP A 164 8.31 -18.07 7.52
N GLU A 165 8.45 -18.79 8.63
CA GLU A 165 7.46 -18.88 9.71
C GLU A 165 7.81 -17.99 10.93
N SER A 166 8.82 -17.12 10.80
CA SER A 166 9.25 -16.21 11.88
C SER A 166 8.12 -15.28 12.33
N LEU A 167 7.21 -14.93 11.40
CA LEU A 167 5.94 -14.27 11.69
C LEU A 167 4.82 -15.30 11.81
N ASN A 168 4.22 -15.40 12.99
CA ASN A 168 3.15 -16.36 13.28
C ASN A 168 2.27 -15.86 14.45
N PRO A 169 1.15 -16.54 14.78
CA PRO A 169 0.26 -16.12 15.86
C PRO A 169 0.93 -15.91 17.23
N ASN A 170 2.07 -16.56 17.49
CA ASN A 170 2.83 -16.44 18.74
C ASN A 170 4.02 -15.47 18.63
N SER A 171 4.39 -15.05 17.42
CA SER A 171 5.53 -14.18 17.13
C SER A 171 5.14 -13.17 16.08
N LEU A 172 4.55 -12.06 16.55
CA LEU A 172 4.01 -11.00 15.70
C LEU A 172 5.07 -10.03 15.19
N VAL A 173 6.29 -10.07 15.71
CA VAL A 173 7.40 -9.24 15.23
C VAL A 173 8.57 -10.15 14.95
N ALA A 174 9.16 -9.99 13.78
CA ALA A 174 10.35 -10.73 13.37
C ALA A 174 11.40 -9.78 12.80
N ALA A 175 12.63 -10.27 12.80
CA ALA A 175 13.79 -9.47 12.47
C ALA A 175 14.82 -10.35 11.77
N TRP A 176 15.49 -9.83 10.74
CA TRP A 176 16.42 -10.59 9.93
C TRP A 176 17.68 -9.79 9.61
N ALA A 177 18.83 -10.48 9.70
CA ALA A 177 20.12 -9.92 9.37
C ALA A 177 20.28 -9.69 7.86
N LEU A 178 21.01 -8.64 7.50
CA LEU A 178 21.32 -8.26 6.12
C LEU A 178 22.82 -8.02 5.93
N HIS A 179 23.26 -8.19 4.69
CA HIS A 179 24.64 -7.93 4.28
C HIS A 179 24.70 -6.93 3.12
N ALA A 180 24.08 -5.75 3.30
CA ALA A 180 24.12 -4.70 2.28
C ALA A 180 25.55 -4.18 2.05
N LYS A 181 25.97 -4.18 0.79
CA LYS A 181 27.30 -3.68 0.38
C LYS A 181 27.28 -2.19 0.01
N ALA A 182 26.11 -1.66 -0.34
CA ALA A 182 25.92 -0.29 -0.82
C ALA A 182 24.93 0.49 0.07
N PHE A 183 24.92 1.80 -0.12
CA PHE A 183 23.86 2.67 0.40
C PHE A 183 22.73 2.75 -0.62
N TYR A 184 21.50 2.57 -0.16
CA TYR A 184 20.28 2.61 -0.96
C TYR A 184 19.40 3.78 -0.51
N ARG A 185 18.83 4.50 -1.46
CA ARG A 185 17.79 5.51 -1.18
C ARG A 185 16.43 4.86 -1.01
N TYR A 186 16.20 3.74 -1.68
CA TYR A 186 14.92 3.05 -1.69
C TYR A 186 15.08 1.64 -1.15
N LEU A 187 14.12 1.18 -0.36
CA LEU A 187 13.99 -0.21 0.03
C LEU A 187 12.60 -0.71 -0.35
N ARG A 188 12.48 -1.94 -0.87
CA ARG A 188 11.22 -2.51 -1.31
C ARG A 188 11.02 -3.91 -0.76
N ILE A 189 9.86 -4.17 -0.17
CA ILE A 189 9.37 -5.52 0.10
C ILE A 189 8.48 -5.92 -1.06
N VAL A 190 8.68 -7.13 -1.60
CA VAL A 190 7.81 -7.73 -2.62
C VAL A 190 7.38 -9.11 -2.15
N LEU A 191 6.07 -9.33 -2.01
CA LEU A 191 5.50 -10.64 -1.67
C LEU A 191 5.50 -11.53 -2.91
N ASP A 192 5.86 -12.81 -2.77
CA ASP A 192 5.68 -13.77 -3.85
C ASP A 192 4.17 -14.04 -4.10
N PRO A 193 3.78 -14.53 -5.28
CA PRO A 193 2.44 -15.05 -5.52
C PRO A 193 2.10 -16.16 -4.52
N ASN A 194 0.92 -16.08 -3.91
CA ASN A 194 0.48 -16.98 -2.84
C ASN A 194 1.44 -16.98 -1.64
N GLY A 195 2.16 -15.87 -1.46
CA GLY A 195 3.26 -15.74 -0.51
C GLY A 195 2.86 -15.42 0.92
N ASN A 196 1.56 -15.37 1.25
CA ASN A 196 1.09 -15.26 2.63
C ASN A 196 0.59 -16.61 3.20
N SER A 197 0.31 -16.67 4.50
CA SER A 197 0.01 -17.92 5.19
C SER A 197 -1.36 -18.54 4.88
N GLU A 198 -2.28 -17.80 4.27
CA GLU A 198 -3.52 -18.37 3.70
C GLU A 198 -3.35 -18.83 2.25
N GLY A 199 -2.14 -18.70 1.67
CA GLY A 199 -1.91 -18.95 0.25
C GLY A 199 -2.44 -17.86 -0.67
N GLY A 200 -2.72 -16.66 -0.14
CA GLY A 200 -3.03 -15.46 -0.91
C GLY A 200 -1.78 -14.64 -1.25
N SER A 201 -1.97 -13.62 -2.07
CA SER A 201 -0.95 -12.66 -2.51
C SER A 201 -1.14 -11.26 -1.91
N ALA A 202 -2.11 -11.07 -1.01
CA ALA A 202 -2.23 -9.84 -0.25
C ALA A 202 -1.05 -9.69 0.73
N LEU A 203 -0.40 -8.52 0.68
CA LEU A 203 0.72 -8.14 1.54
C LEU A 203 0.20 -7.37 2.76
N LEU A 204 0.34 -7.98 3.94
CA LEU A 204 -0.15 -7.45 5.21
C LEU A 204 1.01 -7.36 6.21
N PHE A 205 1.32 -6.15 6.66
CA PHE A 205 2.29 -5.93 7.74
C PHE A 205 2.19 -4.51 8.31
N ASN A 206 2.92 -4.26 9.38
CA ASN A 206 3.14 -2.97 10.03
C ASN A 206 4.63 -2.84 10.42
N CYS A 207 5.05 -1.64 10.81
CA CYS A 207 6.38 -1.37 11.36
C CYS A 207 7.55 -2.00 10.58
N PHE A 208 7.69 -1.65 9.31
CA PHE A 208 8.91 -1.94 8.57
C PHE A 208 10.00 -0.93 8.97
N ASP A 209 10.96 -1.40 9.76
CA ASP A 209 12.12 -0.62 10.17
C ASP A 209 13.42 -1.31 9.72
N VAL A 210 14.50 -0.52 9.63
CA VAL A 210 15.81 -0.96 9.17
C VAL A 210 16.91 -0.42 10.06
N TYR A 211 17.99 -1.18 10.17
CA TYR A 211 19.14 -0.91 11.03
C TYR A 211 20.41 -0.93 10.20
N GLY A 212 21.46 -0.29 10.68
CA GLY A 212 22.75 -0.17 10.01
C GLY A 212 23.15 1.28 9.84
N GLU A 213 23.73 1.62 8.69
CA GLU A 213 24.27 2.96 8.47
C GLU A 213 23.24 3.85 7.80
N PHE A 214 23.00 5.03 8.37
CA PHE A 214 22.13 6.05 7.80
C PHE A 214 22.93 7.28 7.40
N ARG A 215 22.88 7.60 6.10
CA ARG A 215 23.59 8.72 5.49
C ARG A 215 22.63 9.88 5.24
N VAL A 216 22.91 11.01 5.87
CA VAL A 216 22.12 12.26 5.75
C VAL A 216 22.94 13.38 5.10
N PRO A 217 22.34 14.28 4.29
CA PRO A 217 23.04 15.44 3.72
C PRO A 217 23.60 16.35 4.82
N GLY A 218 24.86 16.77 4.70
CA GLY A 218 25.47 17.70 5.65
C GLY A 218 25.02 19.14 5.41
N GLY A 219 24.33 19.72 6.38
CA GLY A 219 24.18 21.16 6.51
C GLY A 219 25.46 21.83 7.02
N VAL A 220 25.69 23.08 6.61
CA VAL A 220 26.77 23.93 7.12
C VAL A 220 26.67 24.00 8.65
N ALA A 221 27.79 23.76 9.32
CA ALA A 221 27.89 23.63 10.76
C ALA A 221 27.40 24.89 11.51
N GLY A 222 26.39 24.71 12.35
CA GLY A 222 26.10 25.56 13.51
C GLY A 222 26.16 24.71 14.77
N ALA A 223 27.23 24.87 15.55
CA ALA A 223 27.48 24.33 16.89
C ALA A 223 27.44 22.80 17.06
N GLN A 224 28.63 22.21 17.22
CA GLN A 224 28.81 21.00 18.01
C GLN A 224 28.27 21.25 19.42
N GLN A 225 27.13 20.65 19.77
CA GLN A 225 26.83 20.34 21.17
C GLN A 225 27.00 18.83 21.36
N ARG A 226 28.08 18.45 22.05
CA ARG A 226 28.06 17.24 22.87
C ARG A 226 26.96 17.46 23.91
N VAL A 227 25.80 16.86 23.70
CA VAL A 227 24.81 16.74 24.76
C VAL A 227 25.11 15.44 25.49
N SER A 228 25.71 15.62 26.65
CA SER A 228 25.87 14.65 27.72
C SER A 228 24.54 13.99 28.06
N VAL A 229 24.57 12.66 28.22
CA VAL A 229 23.51 11.84 28.82
C VAL A 229 23.18 12.42 30.21
N PRO A 230 21.94 12.83 30.48
CA PRO A 230 21.52 13.08 31.86
C PRO A 230 21.48 11.74 32.61
N GLN A 231 22.41 11.55 33.54
CA GLN A 231 22.31 10.50 34.55
C GLN A 231 21.07 10.78 35.41
N ILE A 232 20.13 9.84 35.43
CA ILE A 232 19.10 9.76 36.45
C ILE A 232 19.69 8.93 37.59
N MET A 233 19.74 9.54 38.78
CA MET A 233 20.24 8.94 40.02
C MET A 233 19.31 7.82 40.51
N PRO A 234 19.85 6.75 41.12
CA PRO A 234 19.05 5.69 41.70
C PRO A 234 18.42 6.17 43.03
N ASN A 235 17.15 5.80 43.26
CA ASN A 235 16.51 6.00 44.56
C ASN A 235 16.95 4.87 45.53
N PRO A 236 17.00 5.14 46.85
CA PRO A 236 17.78 4.38 47.82
C PRO A 236 17.08 3.10 48.30
N GLU A 237 17.89 2.06 48.54
CA GLU A 237 17.50 0.87 49.30
C GLU A 237 17.30 1.19 50.79
N PRO A 238 16.39 0.50 51.50
CA PRO A 238 16.46 0.36 52.94
C PRO A 238 17.44 -0.75 53.36
N MET A 239 18.25 -0.41 54.37
CA MET A 239 19.29 -1.20 55.02
C MET A 239 18.89 -2.64 55.39
N GLY A 240 19.82 -3.57 55.16
CA GLY A 240 19.64 -4.99 55.44
C GLY A 240 20.10 -5.48 56.81
N THR A 241 20.38 -6.79 56.89
CA THR A 241 21.42 -7.39 57.75
C THR A 241 21.69 -8.85 57.35
N MET A 242 22.96 -9.10 57.01
CA MET A 242 23.85 -10.22 57.36
C MET A 242 23.53 -11.70 57.05
N GLN A 243 24.42 -12.24 56.20
CA GLN A 243 25.37 -13.35 56.44
C GLN A 243 25.04 -14.82 56.07
N HIS A 244 25.96 -15.33 55.23
CA HIS A 244 26.60 -16.66 55.16
C HIS A 244 25.82 -17.94 54.79
N GLY A 245 26.34 -18.63 53.75
CA GLY A 245 26.47 -20.09 53.74
C GLY A 245 25.90 -20.82 52.51
N PRO A 246 26.67 -21.66 51.79
CA PRO A 246 26.26 -22.32 50.54
C PRO A 246 25.68 -23.72 50.76
N LYS A 247 24.92 -24.26 49.79
CA LYS A 247 24.97 -25.68 49.33
C LYS A 247 23.85 -26.10 48.35
N GLY A 248 24.26 -26.89 47.36
CA GLY A 248 23.50 -27.97 46.68
C GLY A 248 22.48 -27.49 45.65
N GLY A 249 22.48 -27.91 44.39
CA GLY A 249 22.95 -29.17 43.82
C GLY A 249 21.76 -29.86 43.13
N TYR A 250 21.94 -30.19 41.85
CA TYR A 250 21.34 -31.27 41.06
C TYR A 250 20.84 -30.84 39.67
N GLN A 251 21.76 -31.05 38.75
CA GLN A 251 21.59 -31.27 37.32
C GLN A 251 21.29 -32.76 37.14
N GLN A 252 20.35 -33.15 36.27
CA GLN A 252 20.60 -34.30 35.39
C GLN A 252 19.66 -34.35 34.19
N GLN A 253 20.32 -34.50 33.04
CA GLN A 253 19.78 -34.76 31.70
C GLN A 253 19.42 -36.24 31.55
N GLY A 254 18.67 -36.50 30.47
CA GLY A 254 18.13 -37.80 30.10
C GLY A 254 19.16 -38.86 29.71
N GLY A 255 18.61 -40.07 29.48
CA GLY A 255 19.33 -41.23 28.96
C GLY A 255 18.33 -42.32 28.57
N ARG A 256 18.40 -42.75 27.31
CA ARG A 256 17.46 -43.60 26.57
C ARG A 256 17.49 -45.09 26.93
N SER A 257 16.33 -45.71 26.67
CA SER A 257 16.05 -47.00 25.99
C SER A 257 16.50 -48.34 26.58
N GLY A 258 15.55 -49.29 26.63
CA GLY A 258 15.78 -50.74 26.64
C GLY A 258 14.48 -51.57 26.65
N HIS A 259 14.29 -52.36 25.58
CA HIS A 259 13.44 -53.54 25.29
C HIS A 259 12.52 -54.14 26.39
N SER A 260 11.35 -54.75 26.11
CA SER A 260 11.15 -55.97 25.30
C SER A 260 9.67 -56.47 25.32
N HIS A 261 9.24 -57.04 24.19
CA HIS A 261 8.38 -58.23 23.91
C HIS A 261 6.99 -58.56 24.51
N ASP A 262 6.19 -59.10 23.57
CA ASP A 262 5.11 -60.13 23.61
C ASP A 262 3.67 -59.64 23.87
N GLY A 263 2.75 -59.65 22.90
CA GLY A 263 1.96 -60.79 22.37
C GLY A 263 0.52 -60.62 22.87
N THR A 264 -0.62 -60.74 22.17
CA THR A 264 -1.07 -61.53 21.02
C THR A 264 -2.48 -61.06 20.57
N ARG A 265 -2.79 -61.32 19.28
CA ARG A 265 -4.07 -61.77 18.66
C ARG A 265 -5.31 -60.86 18.47
N GLY A 266 -5.66 -60.74 17.18
CA GLY A 266 -7.02 -60.79 16.60
C GLY A 266 -7.43 -59.49 15.90
N GLY A 267 -7.75 -59.38 14.60
CA GLY A 267 -8.02 -60.34 13.52
C GLY A 267 -9.31 -59.92 12.76
N ARG A 268 -9.23 -59.84 11.41
CA ARG A 268 -10.23 -59.49 10.36
C ARG A 268 -10.27 -57.99 9.99
N GLY A 269 -9.98 -57.51 8.78
CA GLY A 269 -9.79 -58.13 7.46
C GLY A 269 -11.05 -58.05 6.60
N GLN A 270 -11.07 -57.18 5.59
CA GLN A 270 -11.43 -57.50 4.20
C GLN A 270 -11.33 -56.27 3.27
N ASP A 271 -10.46 -56.43 2.27
CA ASP A 271 -10.29 -55.66 1.05
C ASP A 271 -11.44 -55.91 0.05
N TYR A 272 -11.64 -55.00 -0.91
CA TYR A 272 -11.87 -55.37 -2.31
C TYR A 272 -11.30 -54.30 -3.25
N ASP A 273 -10.61 -54.83 -4.25
CA ASP A 273 -9.84 -54.22 -5.32
C ASP A 273 -10.67 -53.84 -6.57
N ASP A 274 -10.22 -52.78 -7.24
CA ASP A 274 -9.93 -52.65 -8.67
C ASP A 274 -11.02 -52.45 -9.77
N ASP A 275 -10.51 -51.81 -10.82
CA ASP A 275 -10.87 -51.74 -12.24
C ASP A 275 -11.56 -50.49 -12.86
N GLY A 276 -10.82 -49.88 -13.79
CA GLY A 276 -11.24 -48.81 -14.69
C GLY A 276 -11.87 -49.30 -16.03
N PRO A 277 -11.64 -48.61 -17.16
CA PRO A 277 -12.60 -47.64 -17.71
C PRO A 277 -13.18 -48.03 -19.08
N ARG A 278 -14.38 -47.53 -19.46
CA ARG A 278 -14.88 -47.56 -20.86
C ARG A 278 -15.67 -46.33 -21.31
N ARG A 279 -15.32 -45.89 -22.53
CA ARG A 279 -15.95 -44.89 -23.40
C ARG A 279 -17.35 -45.31 -23.88
N GLY A 280 -18.21 -44.32 -24.15
CA GLY A 280 -19.41 -44.52 -24.99
C GLY A 280 -20.14 -43.21 -25.32
N LYS A 281 -20.15 -42.82 -26.61
CA LYS A 281 -20.90 -41.69 -27.19
C LYS A 281 -22.39 -42.03 -27.33
N GLY A 282 -23.27 -41.02 -27.30
CA GLY A 282 -24.63 -41.16 -27.85
C GLY A 282 -25.49 -39.90 -27.72
N LYS A 283 -25.85 -39.30 -28.86
CA LYS A 283 -26.70 -38.11 -29.02
C LYS A 283 -28.19 -38.45 -28.87
N GLY A 284 -28.99 -37.52 -28.36
CA GLY A 284 -30.46 -37.53 -28.50
C GLY A 284 -31.07 -36.15 -28.29
N LYS A 285 -31.63 -35.56 -29.36
CA LYS A 285 -32.41 -34.32 -29.35
C LYS A 285 -33.85 -34.64 -28.92
N GLY A 286 -34.46 -33.80 -28.09
CA GLY A 286 -35.90 -33.77 -27.85
C GLY A 286 -36.35 -32.38 -27.40
N LYS A 287 -37.21 -31.72 -28.19
CA LYS A 287 -37.91 -30.47 -27.85
C LYS A 287 -39.20 -30.81 -27.07
N GLY A 288 -39.53 -30.04 -26.04
CA GLY A 288 -40.84 -30.05 -25.38
C GLY A 288 -40.95 -28.92 -24.34
N ARG A 289 -42.06 -28.18 -24.36
CA ARG A 289 -42.31 -26.90 -23.68
C ARG A 289 -42.88 -27.07 -22.26
N GLY A 290 -42.54 -26.14 -21.36
CA GLY A 290 -43.51 -25.37 -20.55
C GLY A 290 -43.61 -25.59 -19.03
N LYS A 291 -43.46 -24.47 -18.28
CA LYS A 291 -43.75 -24.21 -16.84
C LYS A 291 -42.83 -24.94 -15.84
N GLY A 292 -42.34 -24.39 -14.73
CA GLY A 292 -42.48 -23.14 -13.98
C GLY A 292 -41.80 -23.41 -12.62
N ASP A 293 -41.27 -22.36 -11.98
CA ASP A 293 -40.81 -22.26 -10.58
C ASP A 293 -39.35 -22.64 -10.22
N ASP A 294 -38.70 -21.66 -9.60
CA ASP A 294 -37.65 -21.62 -8.57
C ASP A 294 -36.22 -22.20 -8.73
N ALA A 295 -35.31 -21.39 -8.16
CA ALA A 295 -33.98 -21.67 -7.61
C ALA A 295 -32.73 -21.68 -8.53
N ASP A 296 -31.79 -20.82 -8.12
CA ASP A 296 -30.33 -20.96 -8.10
C ASP A 296 -29.63 -21.87 -9.14
N GLY A 297 -28.75 -21.27 -9.95
CA GLY A 297 -27.90 -22.05 -10.84
C GLY A 297 -26.89 -21.27 -11.67
N ASP A 298 -25.71 -21.07 -11.10
CA ASP A 298 -24.39 -21.27 -11.73
C ASP A 298 -24.04 -20.51 -13.03
N GLY A 299 -23.52 -19.29 -12.87
CA GLY A 299 -22.82 -18.51 -13.89
C GLY A 299 -21.42 -19.03 -14.26
N LYS A 300 -21.24 -20.32 -14.54
CA LYS A 300 -19.90 -20.91 -14.85
C LYS A 300 -19.37 -20.66 -16.27
N GLY A 301 -20.11 -19.96 -17.12
CA GLY A 301 -19.69 -19.59 -18.48
C GLY A 301 -19.05 -18.20 -18.64
N ARG A 302 -19.37 -17.26 -17.73
CA ARG A 302 -18.91 -15.86 -17.81
C ARG A 302 -17.60 -15.59 -17.04
N GLY A 303 -17.25 -16.44 -16.09
CA GLY A 303 -16.07 -16.26 -15.22
C GLY A 303 -14.71 -16.39 -15.91
N LYS A 304 -14.58 -17.22 -16.95
CA LYS A 304 -13.30 -17.38 -17.69
C LYS A 304 -12.95 -16.16 -18.55
N GLY A 305 -13.93 -15.50 -19.14
CA GLY A 305 -13.74 -14.25 -19.88
C GLY A 305 -13.42 -13.09 -18.96
N ARG A 306 -14.18 -12.96 -17.86
CA ARG A 306 -13.98 -11.92 -16.84
C ARG A 306 -12.63 -12.04 -16.12
N LYS A 307 -12.20 -13.25 -15.77
CA LYS A 307 -10.88 -13.48 -15.15
C LYS A 307 -9.72 -13.12 -16.08
N ARG A 308 -9.81 -13.46 -17.37
CA ARG A 308 -8.77 -13.11 -18.35
C ARG A 308 -8.73 -11.60 -18.67
N ALA A 309 -9.88 -10.92 -18.68
CA ALA A 309 -9.96 -9.47 -18.82
C ALA A 309 -9.37 -8.75 -17.58
N LEU A 310 -9.70 -9.20 -16.36
CA LEU A 310 -9.13 -8.70 -15.11
C LEU A 310 -7.60 -8.94 -15.03
N GLU A 311 -7.11 -10.10 -15.48
CA GLU A 311 -5.67 -10.39 -15.55
C GLU A 311 -4.93 -9.52 -16.58
N GLU A 312 -5.57 -9.23 -17.72
CA GLU A 312 -5.03 -8.31 -18.72
C GLU A 312 -5.08 -6.87 -18.21
N GLU A 313 -6.13 -6.45 -17.51
CA GLU A 313 -6.25 -5.16 -16.81
C GLU A 313 -5.16 -4.96 -15.76
N ASP A 314 -4.97 -5.92 -14.85
CA ASP A 314 -3.93 -5.89 -13.84
C ASP A 314 -2.53 -5.82 -14.47
N SER A 315 -2.32 -6.41 -15.65
CA SER A 315 -1.05 -6.31 -16.37
C SER A 315 -0.78 -4.92 -16.97
N VAL A 316 -1.81 -4.10 -17.19
CA VAL A 316 -1.70 -2.77 -17.82
C VAL A 316 -1.71 -1.66 -16.78
N GLN A 317 -2.51 -1.83 -15.72
CA GLN A 317 -2.61 -0.92 -14.57
C GLN A 317 -1.33 -0.93 -13.73
N ARG A 318 -0.64 -2.09 -13.69
CA ARG A 318 0.80 -2.14 -13.50
C ARG A 318 1.40 -1.39 -14.67
N ARG A 319 1.60 -0.06 -14.53
CA ARG A 319 2.65 0.64 -15.31
C ARG A 319 3.82 -0.31 -15.24
N ASP A 320 4.21 -0.92 -16.36
CA ASP A 320 5.29 -1.90 -16.39
C ASP A 320 6.46 -1.25 -15.62
N ASP A 321 6.68 -1.63 -14.35
CA ASP A 321 7.89 -1.33 -13.55
C ASP A 321 9.05 -2.15 -14.13
N PHE A 322 9.06 -2.22 -15.45
CA PHE A 322 10.08 -2.79 -16.27
C PHE A 322 11.23 -1.81 -16.23
N ASP A 323 12.36 -2.29 -15.76
CA ASP A 323 13.55 -1.47 -15.58
C ASP A 323 14.05 -0.96 -16.93
N LEU A 324 13.59 0.24 -17.30
CA LEU A 324 13.99 0.95 -18.51
C LEU A 324 15.50 1.25 -18.53
N GLN A 325 16.20 1.16 -17.38
CA GLN A 325 17.64 1.42 -17.34
C GLN A 325 18.49 0.28 -17.91
N ASN A 326 17.97 -0.94 -17.88
CA ASN A 326 18.63 -2.13 -18.45
C ASN A 326 18.18 -2.45 -19.88
N VAL A 327 17.33 -1.59 -20.45
CA VAL A 327 16.91 -1.69 -21.85
C VAL A 327 18.04 -1.25 -22.77
N GLN A 328 18.23 -1.98 -23.86
CA GLN A 328 19.21 -1.62 -24.87
C GLN A 328 18.92 -0.21 -25.38
N ARG A 329 19.88 0.71 -25.18
CA ARG A 329 19.73 2.09 -25.63
C ARG A 329 19.68 2.13 -27.15
N ILE A 330 18.68 2.84 -27.65
CA ILE A 330 18.53 3.17 -29.07
C ILE A 330 18.82 4.66 -29.28
N ASN A 331 19.19 4.99 -30.51
CA ASN A 331 19.14 6.36 -31.01
C ASN A 331 17.91 6.46 -31.91
N ILE A 332 16.96 7.33 -31.57
CA ILE A 332 15.70 7.45 -32.31
C ILE A 332 15.94 7.92 -33.75
N LEU A 333 17.02 8.67 -33.99
CA LEU A 333 17.38 9.16 -35.33
C LEU A 333 17.66 8.00 -36.30
N ASP A 334 18.19 6.88 -35.81
CA ASP A 334 18.53 5.71 -36.63
C ASP A 334 17.28 4.90 -37.02
N LEU A 335 16.14 5.13 -36.37
CA LEU A 335 14.87 4.45 -36.62
C LEU A 335 13.97 5.19 -37.62
N ARG A 336 14.42 6.31 -38.19
CA ARG A 336 13.63 7.16 -39.09
C ARG A 336 12.91 6.33 -40.17
N GLY A 337 11.60 6.50 -40.26
CA GLY A 337 10.72 5.79 -41.18
C GLY A 337 10.23 4.41 -40.68
N SER A 338 10.61 4.00 -39.47
CA SER A 338 10.19 2.75 -38.82
C SER A 338 9.82 2.89 -37.34
N ILE A 339 9.77 4.12 -36.80
CA ILE A 339 9.47 4.43 -35.40
C ILE A 339 8.08 3.92 -35.01
N LEU A 340 7.08 4.10 -35.86
CA LEU A 340 5.71 3.65 -35.56
C LEU A 340 5.65 2.14 -35.33
N ASP A 341 6.22 1.35 -36.25
CA ASP A 341 6.26 -0.11 -36.14
C ASP A 341 7.09 -0.55 -34.92
N HIS A 342 8.19 0.15 -34.67
CA HIS A 342 9.03 -0.08 -33.50
C HIS A 342 8.25 0.09 -32.18
N CYS A 343 7.49 1.19 -32.05
CA CYS A 343 6.68 1.51 -30.87
C CYS A 343 5.51 0.53 -30.64
N GLN A 344 5.08 -0.21 -31.67
CA GLN A 344 4.01 -1.20 -31.55
C GLN A 344 4.50 -2.58 -31.08
N SER A 345 5.81 -2.78 -31.01
CA SER A 345 6.41 -4.00 -30.46
C SER A 345 6.70 -3.84 -28.96
N GLN A 346 6.73 -4.95 -28.21
CA GLN A 346 7.03 -4.92 -26.79
C GLN A 346 8.43 -4.34 -26.51
N GLU A 347 9.44 -4.85 -27.20
CA GLU A 347 10.83 -4.42 -27.04
C GLU A 347 11.03 -2.99 -27.52
N GLY A 348 10.52 -2.65 -28.72
CA GLY A 348 10.70 -1.31 -29.27
C GLY A 348 9.95 -0.23 -28.49
N SER A 349 8.77 -0.52 -27.94
CA SER A 349 8.10 0.39 -27.00
C SER A 349 8.95 0.66 -25.76
N ARG A 350 9.55 -0.39 -25.16
CA ARG A 350 10.42 -0.25 -23.99
C ARG A 350 11.67 0.57 -24.32
N GLN A 351 12.28 0.34 -25.47
CA GLN A 351 13.43 1.12 -25.94
C GLN A 351 13.09 2.60 -26.17
N ALA A 352 11.94 2.89 -26.79
CA ALA A 352 11.45 4.25 -26.97
C ALA A 352 11.14 4.95 -25.62
N GLN A 353 10.49 4.25 -24.69
CA GLN A 353 10.21 4.77 -23.35
C GLN A 353 11.49 5.07 -22.56
N ALA A 354 12.47 4.16 -22.60
CA ALA A 354 13.77 4.34 -21.97
C ALA A 354 14.49 5.56 -22.55
N ARG A 355 14.45 5.72 -23.88
CA ARG A 355 15.05 6.88 -24.53
C ARG A 355 14.35 8.18 -24.16
N LEU A 356 13.02 8.24 -24.22
CA LEU A 356 12.23 9.43 -23.86
C LEU A 356 12.41 9.88 -22.41
N SER A 357 12.67 8.93 -21.51
CA SER A 357 12.92 9.18 -20.08
C SER A 357 14.37 9.55 -19.79
N SER A 358 15.27 9.42 -20.76
CA SER A 358 16.69 9.70 -20.57
C SER A 358 16.94 11.21 -20.47
N PRO A 359 17.74 11.68 -19.49
CA PRO A 359 18.03 13.11 -19.32
C PRO A 359 18.70 13.76 -20.54
N ASP A 360 19.39 12.98 -21.36
CA ASP A 360 20.09 13.39 -22.58
C ASP A 360 19.27 13.15 -23.86
N CYS A 361 17.97 12.88 -23.75
CA CYS A 361 17.07 12.81 -24.90
C CYS A 361 16.89 14.19 -25.53
N THR A 362 17.33 14.32 -26.78
CA THR A 362 17.35 15.60 -27.47
C THR A 362 15.95 16.01 -27.92
N LEU A 363 15.76 17.32 -28.12
CA LEU A 363 14.51 17.84 -28.68
C LEU A 363 14.26 17.29 -30.10
N GLU A 364 15.32 17.12 -30.90
CA GLU A 364 15.23 16.56 -32.26
C GLU A 364 14.68 15.13 -32.24
N GLU A 365 15.14 14.28 -31.33
CA GLU A 365 14.62 12.91 -31.20
C GLU A 365 13.15 12.88 -30.77
N LYS A 366 12.76 13.72 -29.81
CA LYS A 366 11.36 13.85 -29.38
C LYS A 366 10.48 14.33 -30.53
N GLN A 367 10.95 15.30 -31.30
CA GLN A 367 10.24 15.84 -32.46
C GLN A 367 10.11 14.80 -33.57
N LEU A 368 11.19 14.09 -33.90
CA LEU A 368 11.17 13.03 -34.91
C LEU A 368 10.21 11.91 -34.52
N LEU A 369 10.28 11.44 -33.26
CA LEU A 369 9.36 10.43 -32.75
C LEU A 369 7.92 10.92 -32.86
N HIS A 370 7.64 12.13 -32.39
CA HIS A 370 6.31 12.74 -32.48
C HIS A 370 5.80 12.80 -33.92
N ASP A 371 6.57 13.37 -34.84
CA ASP A 371 6.13 13.62 -36.22
C ASP A 371 5.81 12.31 -36.95
N GLU A 372 6.56 11.24 -36.65
CA GLU A 372 6.34 9.95 -37.27
C GLU A 372 5.14 9.19 -36.67
N ILE A 373 4.90 9.29 -35.36
CA ILE A 373 3.75 8.62 -34.74
C ILE A 373 2.44 9.41 -34.90
N LEU A 374 2.51 10.75 -35.02
CA LEU A 374 1.34 11.65 -34.96
C LEU A 374 0.20 11.22 -35.91
N PRO A 375 0.44 10.85 -37.18
CA PRO A 375 -0.63 10.43 -38.10
C PRO A 375 -1.41 9.19 -37.65
N ASN A 376 -0.83 8.36 -36.77
CA ASN A 376 -1.42 7.13 -36.26
C ASN A 376 -1.54 7.12 -34.72
N VAL A 377 -1.40 8.28 -34.08
CA VAL A 377 -1.18 8.32 -32.63
C VAL A 377 -2.38 7.82 -31.84
N VAL A 378 -3.61 8.08 -32.26
CA VAL A 378 -4.83 7.58 -31.60
C VAL A 378 -4.84 6.05 -31.58
N LYS A 379 -4.49 5.40 -32.70
CA LYS A 379 -4.37 3.94 -32.77
C LYS A 379 -3.25 3.42 -31.86
N LEU A 380 -2.17 4.20 -31.72
CA LEU A 380 -1.06 3.88 -30.83
C LEU A 380 -1.44 4.02 -29.35
N MET A 381 -2.29 4.98 -28.98
CA MET A 381 -2.83 5.15 -27.62
C MET A 381 -3.65 3.94 -27.17
N SER A 382 -4.35 3.29 -28.11
CA SER A 382 -5.10 2.06 -27.87
C SER A 382 -4.27 0.78 -27.98
N ASN A 383 -2.98 0.89 -28.32
CA ASN A 383 -2.10 -0.26 -28.53
C ASN A 383 -1.52 -0.77 -27.20
N LYS A 384 -1.43 -2.09 -27.06
CA LYS A 384 -0.90 -2.78 -25.87
C LYS A 384 0.46 -2.29 -25.38
N PHE A 385 1.35 -1.91 -26.30
CA PHE A 385 2.69 -1.41 -25.97
C PHE A 385 2.85 0.06 -26.31
N GLY A 386 2.26 0.51 -27.41
CA GLY A 386 2.38 1.88 -27.91
C GLY A 386 1.82 2.95 -26.96
N ASN A 387 0.81 2.61 -26.15
CA ASN A 387 0.20 3.55 -25.21
C ASN A 387 1.23 4.15 -24.24
N TYR A 388 2.20 3.35 -23.79
CA TYR A 388 3.24 3.79 -22.87
C TYR A 388 4.24 4.76 -23.53
N VAL A 389 4.50 4.60 -24.83
CA VAL A 389 5.34 5.55 -25.58
C VAL A 389 4.66 6.92 -25.65
N VAL A 390 3.36 6.94 -25.93
CA VAL A 390 2.58 8.20 -25.96
C VAL A 390 2.60 8.86 -24.58
N GLN A 391 2.38 8.09 -23.51
CA GLN A 391 2.48 8.56 -22.12
C GLN A 391 3.85 9.15 -21.78
N LYS A 392 4.95 8.50 -22.19
CA LYS A 392 6.29 9.02 -21.95
C LYS A 392 6.60 10.26 -22.79
N LEU A 393 6.08 10.33 -24.01
CA LEU A 393 6.26 11.49 -24.88
C LEU A 393 5.56 12.73 -24.31
N MET A 394 4.35 12.59 -23.77
CA MET A 394 3.65 13.71 -23.11
C MET A 394 4.26 14.10 -21.76
N GLU A 395 4.71 13.14 -20.93
CA GLU A 395 5.41 13.44 -19.67
C GLU A 395 6.69 14.27 -19.91
N ASN A 396 7.49 13.89 -20.92
CA ASN A 396 8.81 14.48 -21.19
C ASN A 396 8.84 15.45 -22.37
N GLY A 397 7.70 15.69 -23.02
CA GLY A 397 7.57 16.53 -24.21
C GLY A 397 7.47 18.02 -23.88
N THR A 398 7.68 18.86 -24.90
CA THR A 398 7.46 20.30 -24.80
C THR A 398 5.97 20.64 -24.78
N VAL A 399 5.65 21.90 -24.50
CA VAL A 399 4.27 22.39 -24.51
C VAL A 399 3.64 22.24 -25.89
N GLU A 400 4.40 22.51 -26.96
CA GLU A 400 3.95 22.39 -28.35
C GLU A 400 3.62 20.95 -28.72
N LEU A 401 4.46 19.99 -28.30
CA LEU A 401 4.23 18.56 -28.49
C LEU A 401 2.96 18.10 -27.77
N ARG A 402 2.79 18.50 -26.50
CA ARG A 402 1.57 18.19 -25.74
C ARG A 402 0.32 18.74 -26.42
N LYS A 403 0.38 19.97 -26.91
CA LYS A 403 -0.74 20.62 -27.61
C LYS A 403 -1.09 19.92 -28.93
N SER A 404 -0.10 19.48 -29.69
CA SER A 404 -0.30 18.67 -30.90
C SER A 404 -0.95 17.32 -30.57
N LEU A 405 -0.50 16.64 -29.51
CA LEU A 405 -1.12 15.40 -29.02
C LEU A 405 -2.57 15.63 -28.55
N ALA A 406 -2.83 16.72 -27.81
CA ALA A 406 -4.18 17.09 -27.39
C ALA A 406 -5.11 17.31 -28.59
N GLN A 407 -4.63 17.99 -29.63
CA GLN A 407 -5.38 18.16 -30.89
C GLN A 407 -5.66 16.81 -31.58
N ALA A 408 -4.70 15.88 -31.58
CA ALA A 408 -4.90 14.56 -32.16
C ALA A 408 -5.90 13.69 -31.35
N MET A 409 -6.03 13.92 -30.04
CA MET A 409 -7.01 13.23 -29.19
C MET A 409 -8.45 13.71 -29.39
N GLN A 410 -8.65 14.93 -29.91
CA GLN A 410 -9.98 15.50 -30.12
C GLN A 410 -10.86 14.57 -30.97
N SER A 411 -12.16 14.51 -30.64
CA SER A 411 -13.15 13.62 -31.27
C SER A 411 -12.90 12.12 -31.07
N ASN A 412 -11.93 11.73 -30.23
CA ASN A 412 -11.62 10.34 -29.90
C ASN A 412 -11.63 10.07 -28.38
N ILE A 413 -11.98 11.06 -27.54
CA ILE A 413 -11.86 10.97 -26.08
C ILE A 413 -12.76 9.89 -25.52
N LEU A 414 -14.04 9.85 -25.92
CA LEU A 414 -14.95 8.80 -25.45
C LEU A 414 -14.46 7.41 -25.84
N SER A 415 -14.01 7.25 -27.09
CA SER A 415 -13.47 5.96 -27.56
C SER A 415 -12.23 5.55 -26.77
N LEU A 416 -11.33 6.48 -26.46
CA LEU A 416 -10.12 6.20 -25.68
C LEU A 416 -10.44 5.91 -24.21
N ALA A 417 -11.37 6.65 -23.60
CA ALA A 417 -11.79 6.45 -22.21
C ALA A 417 -12.40 5.06 -22.00
N SER A 418 -13.12 4.55 -22.99
CA SER A 418 -13.75 3.22 -22.97
C SER A 418 -12.81 2.06 -23.32
N GLN A 419 -11.52 2.32 -23.55
CA GLN A 419 -10.54 1.30 -23.89
C GLN A 419 -9.56 1.04 -22.74
N LEU A 420 -9.16 -0.23 -22.59
CA LEU A 420 -8.19 -0.67 -21.59
C LEU A 420 -6.92 0.20 -21.58
N TYR A 421 -6.29 0.39 -22.75
CA TYR A 421 -5.04 1.16 -22.84
C TYR A 421 -5.28 2.67 -22.94
N GLY A 422 -6.32 3.08 -23.66
CA GLY A 422 -6.62 4.49 -23.92
C GLY A 422 -6.95 5.28 -22.64
N CYS A 423 -7.62 4.66 -21.68
CA CYS A 423 -7.99 5.32 -20.42
C CYS A 423 -6.75 5.71 -19.59
N PHE A 424 -5.66 4.94 -19.65
CA PHE A 424 -4.39 5.30 -18.99
C PHE A 424 -3.73 6.49 -19.67
N VAL A 425 -3.75 6.55 -21.01
CA VAL A 425 -3.24 7.71 -21.75
C VAL A 425 -4.01 8.97 -21.37
N LEU A 426 -5.34 8.91 -21.30
CA LEU A 426 -6.16 10.05 -20.90
C LEU A 426 -5.94 10.46 -19.43
N GLN A 427 -5.73 9.52 -18.53
CA GLN A 427 -5.39 9.82 -17.14
C GLN A 427 -4.05 10.55 -17.03
N THR A 428 -3.02 10.08 -17.75
CA THR A 428 -1.72 10.78 -17.82
C THR A 428 -1.89 12.15 -18.47
N ALA A 429 -2.79 12.30 -19.44
CA ALA A 429 -3.05 13.58 -20.12
C ALA A 429 -3.63 14.59 -19.14
N LEU A 430 -4.58 14.13 -18.32
CA LEU A 430 -5.17 14.91 -17.24
C LEU A 430 -4.13 15.34 -16.17
N GLU A 431 -3.01 14.62 -16.04
CA GLU A 431 -1.92 14.98 -15.13
C GLU A 431 -0.94 16.01 -15.71
N VAL A 432 -0.61 15.91 -17.00
CA VAL A 432 0.52 16.64 -17.60
C VAL A 432 0.14 17.78 -18.56
N PHE A 433 -1.09 17.79 -19.09
CA PHE A 433 -1.58 18.87 -19.95
C PHE A 433 -1.88 20.14 -19.16
N ASP A 434 -2.07 21.27 -19.84
CA ASP A 434 -2.57 22.50 -19.19
C ASP A 434 -4.08 22.41 -18.91
N GLU A 435 -4.63 23.36 -18.17
CA GLU A 435 -6.05 23.35 -17.80
C GLU A 435 -6.99 23.38 -19.02
N GLY A 436 -6.62 24.09 -20.10
CA GLY A 436 -7.45 24.21 -21.29
C GLY A 436 -7.61 22.86 -22.00
N ASP A 437 -6.50 22.15 -22.19
CA ASP A 437 -6.49 20.83 -22.81
C ASP A 437 -7.12 19.76 -21.89
N ARG A 438 -6.94 19.84 -20.56
CA ARG A 438 -7.66 18.97 -19.60
C ARG A 438 -9.17 19.17 -19.68
N HIS A 439 -9.60 20.43 -19.80
CA HIS A 439 -11.02 20.75 -19.92
C HIS A 439 -11.60 20.25 -21.24
N MET A 440 -10.85 20.29 -22.34
CA MET A 440 -11.27 19.69 -23.61
C MET A 440 -11.59 18.21 -23.45
N ILE A 441 -10.73 17.45 -22.77
CA ILE A 441 -10.98 16.02 -22.45
C ILE A 441 -12.28 15.87 -21.68
N ALA A 442 -12.50 16.67 -20.63
CA ALA A 442 -13.71 16.58 -19.82
C ALA A 442 -14.99 16.91 -20.63
N VAL A 443 -14.96 17.97 -21.43
CA VAL A 443 -16.12 18.45 -22.20
C VAL A 443 -16.57 17.43 -23.24
N GLU A 444 -15.66 16.69 -23.86
CA GLU A 444 -16.03 15.66 -24.84
C GLU A 444 -16.78 14.47 -24.19
N LEU A 445 -16.65 14.27 -22.87
CA LEU A 445 -17.39 13.27 -22.11
C LEU A 445 -18.75 13.77 -21.58
N LYS A 446 -19.09 15.05 -21.81
CA LYS A 446 -20.23 15.72 -21.16
C LYS A 446 -21.58 15.02 -21.37
N ASP A 447 -21.83 14.53 -22.58
CA ASP A 447 -23.10 13.90 -22.94
C ASP A 447 -23.13 12.39 -22.60
N HIS A 448 -22.04 11.87 -22.04
CA HIS A 448 -21.84 10.45 -21.74
C HIS A 448 -21.47 10.19 -20.27
N VAL A 449 -21.77 11.13 -19.36
CA VAL A 449 -21.30 11.05 -17.95
C VAL A 449 -21.79 9.76 -17.27
N LEU A 450 -23.10 9.48 -17.31
CA LEU A 450 -23.66 8.29 -16.65
C LEU A 450 -23.15 6.99 -17.29
N GLU A 451 -23.03 6.95 -18.62
CA GLU A 451 -22.44 5.82 -19.35
C GLU A 451 -20.98 5.59 -18.91
N CYS A 452 -20.20 6.66 -18.77
CA CYS A 452 -18.81 6.56 -18.34
C CYS A 452 -18.66 6.12 -16.88
N ILE A 453 -19.61 6.47 -15.99
CA ILE A 453 -19.63 5.98 -14.61
C ILE A 453 -19.87 4.47 -14.56
N ASP A 454 -20.77 3.96 -15.40
CA ASP A 454 -21.09 2.52 -15.51
C ASP A 454 -19.97 1.74 -16.23
N HIS A 455 -19.10 2.44 -16.95
CA HIS A 455 -18.06 1.81 -17.75
C HIS A 455 -16.81 1.46 -16.93
N HIS A 456 -16.32 0.22 -17.10
CA HIS A 456 -15.16 -0.34 -16.39
C HIS A 456 -13.86 0.49 -16.48
N HIS A 457 -13.57 1.08 -17.65
CA HIS A 457 -12.41 1.98 -17.85
C HIS A 457 -12.72 3.48 -17.72
N ALA A 458 -13.79 3.97 -18.36
CA ALA A 458 -14.06 5.42 -18.46
C ALA A 458 -14.35 6.09 -17.10
N ASN A 459 -14.82 5.32 -16.10
CA ASN A 459 -15.03 5.85 -14.74
C ASN A 459 -13.75 6.46 -14.15
N HIS A 460 -12.57 5.88 -14.47
CA HIS A 460 -11.29 6.40 -14.01
C HIS A 460 -10.96 7.76 -14.62
N VAL A 461 -11.31 7.96 -15.89
CA VAL A 461 -11.11 9.23 -16.61
C VAL A 461 -12.01 10.31 -16.02
N LEU A 462 -13.31 10.03 -15.83
CA LEU A 462 -14.23 10.97 -15.18
C LEU A 462 -13.79 11.34 -13.76
N ARG A 463 -13.40 10.34 -12.96
CA ARG A 463 -12.89 10.58 -11.61
C ARG A 463 -11.65 11.46 -11.64
N LYS A 464 -10.74 11.24 -12.60
CA LYS A 464 -9.53 12.06 -12.76
C LYS A 464 -9.87 13.48 -13.19
N CYS A 465 -10.85 13.68 -14.08
CA CYS A 465 -11.39 15.01 -14.40
C CYS A 465 -11.88 15.71 -13.13
N LEU A 466 -12.68 15.02 -12.30
CA LEU A 466 -13.17 15.56 -11.04
C LEU A 466 -12.04 15.86 -10.05
N GLU A 467 -10.94 15.12 -10.05
CA GLU A 467 -9.77 15.35 -9.19
C GLU A 467 -9.00 16.62 -9.60
N VAL A 468 -8.65 16.74 -10.89
CA VAL A 468 -7.64 17.71 -11.34
C VAL A 468 -8.20 19.04 -11.89
N LEU A 469 -9.49 19.09 -12.24
CA LEU A 469 -10.11 20.31 -12.78
C LEU A 469 -10.84 21.13 -11.70
N PRO A 470 -10.93 22.45 -11.87
CA PRO A 470 -11.73 23.31 -11.00
C PRO A 470 -13.24 23.07 -11.23
N HIS A 471 -14.06 23.44 -10.25
CA HIS A 471 -15.50 23.16 -10.21
C HIS A 471 -16.25 23.61 -11.46
N GLU A 472 -15.98 24.82 -11.95
CA GLU A 472 -16.67 25.42 -13.10
C GLU A 472 -16.54 24.53 -14.34
N LYS A 473 -15.39 23.86 -14.47
CA LYS A 473 -15.01 23.02 -15.61
C LYS A 473 -15.58 21.61 -15.54
N VAL A 474 -16.08 21.18 -14.38
CA VAL A 474 -16.69 19.85 -14.15
C VAL A 474 -18.13 19.94 -13.64
N SER A 475 -18.71 21.13 -13.60
CA SER A 475 -20.10 21.38 -13.18
C SER A 475 -21.12 20.53 -13.93
N PHE A 476 -20.86 20.19 -15.20
CA PHE A 476 -21.71 19.30 -15.98
C PHE A 476 -21.70 17.85 -15.46
N ILE A 477 -20.60 17.39 -14.85
CA ILE A 477 -20.53 16.06 -14.21
C ILE A 477 -21.46 16.04 -13.02
N ILE A 478 -21.39 17.07 -12.18
CA ILE A 478 -22.25 17.23 -10.99
C ILE A 478 -23.71 17.30 -11.42
N ALA A 479 -24.04 18.09 -12.44
CA ALA A 479 -25.40 18.21 -12.96
C ALA A 479 -26.00 16.88 -13.46
N ASN A 480 -25.17 15.96 -13.97
CA ASN A 480 -25.65 14.62 -14.37
C ASN A 480 -25.91 13.70 -13.16
N LEU A 481 -25.29 13.97 -12.01
CA LEU A 481 -25.52 13.23 -10.77
C LEU A 481 -26.77 13.69 -10.04
N GLU A 482 -27.23 14.92 -10.27
CA GLU A 482 -28.49 15.41 -9.71
C GLU A 482 -29.66 14.54 -10.17
N GLY A 483 -30.37 13.92 -9.24
CA GLY A 483 -31.49 12.99 -9.51
C GLY A 483 -31.06 11.55 -9.81
N ASN A 484 -29.76 11.24 -9.74
CA ASN A 484 -29.20 9.90 -9.93
C ASN A 484 -28.22 9.51 -8.79
N ALA A 485 -28.06 10.34 -7.76
CA ALA A 485 -27.05 10.16 -6.73
C ALA A 485 -27.24 8.87 -5.94
N GLU A 486 -28.48 8.48 -5.63
CA GLU A 486 -28.75 7.24 -4.89
C GLU A 486 -28.29 6.01 -5.70
N GLU A 487 -28.68 5.93 -6.97
CA GLU A 487 -28.31 4.82 -7.85
C GLU A 487 -26.80 4.78 -8.10
N VAL A 488 -26.18 5.95 -8.30
CA VAL A 488 -24.72 6.06 -8.45
C VAL A 488 -24.00 5.64 -7.16
N ALA A 489 -24.56 5.94 -5.98
CA ALA A 489 -23.98 5.52 -4.69
C ALA A 489 -23.99 4.00 -4.48
N LYS A 490 -24.98 3.30 -5.05
CA LYS A 490 -25.06 1.83 -5.02
C LYS A 490 -24.24 1.18 -6.14
N HIS A 491 -23.62 1.96 -7.01
CA HIS A 491 -22.80 1.45 -8.11
C HIS A 491 -21.35 1.17 -7.70
N VAL A 492 -20.76 0.07 -8.18
CA VAL A 492 -19.40 -0.38 -7.85
C VAL A 492 -18.32 0.67 -8.17
N TYR A 493 -18.50 1.45 -9.23
CA TYR A 493 -17.60 2.56 -9.59
C TYR A 493 -18.14 3.92 -9.15
N GLY A 494 -19.47 4.09 -9.21
CA GLY A 494 -20.13 5.36 -8.90
C GLY A 494 -19.94 5.79 -7.45
N CYS A 495 -19.97 4.83 -6.51
CA CYS A 495 -19.75 5.11 -5.10
C CYS A 495 -18.38 5.77 -4.84
N ARG A 496 -17.33 5.39 -5.59
CA ARG A 496 -15.99 5.94 -5.45
C ARG A 496 -15.90 7.38 -5.95
N MET A 497 -16.67 7.71 -7.00
CA MET A 497 -16.73 9.08 -7.51
C MET A 497 -17.47 9.99 -6.52
N LEU A 498 -18.57 9.53 -5.93
CA LEU A 498 -19.29 10.29 -4.91
C LEU A 498 -18.45 10.49 -3.64
N GLN A 499 -17.69 9.48 -3.20
CA GLN A 499 -16.73 9.63 -2.10
C GLN A 499 -15.70 10.73 -2.38
N LEU A 500 -15.08 10.74 -3.57
CA LEU A 500 -14.16 11.81 -3.98
C LEU A 500 -14.86 13.18 -3.96
N MET A 501 -16.10 13.24 -4.44
CA MET A 501 -16.87 14.47 -4.49
C MET A 501 -17.16 15.03 -3.09
N LEU A 502 -17.59 14.17 -2.15
CA LEU A 502 -17.83 14.55 -0.76
C LEU A 502 -16.54 15.04 -0.07
N ILE A 503 -15.39 14.43 -0.36
CA ILE A 503 -14.10 14.86 0.19
C ILE A 503 -13.69 16.21 -0.41
N LYS A 504 -13.75 16.34 -1.74
CA LYS A 504 -13.28 17.52 -2.47
C LYS A 504 -14.08 18.76 -2.12
N TYR A 505 -15.40 18.63 -1.99
CA TYR A 505 -16.31 19.75 -1.75
C TYR A 505 -16.79 19.85 -0.30
N LYS A 506 -16.11 19.19 0.66
CA LYS A 506 -16.53 19.21 2.08
C LYS A 506 -16.68 20.62 2.66
N ASP A 507 -15.86 21.58 2.21
CA ASP A 507 -15.85 22.97 2.66
C ASP A 507 -16.64 23.89 1.70
N GLU A 508 -17.14 23.34 0.59
CA GLU A 508 -17.83 24.04 -0.50
C GLU A 508 -19.09 23.28 -0.94
N VAL A 509 -19.84 22.72 0.02
CA VAL A 509 -20.99 21.84 -0.25
C VAL A 509 -22.06 22.49 -1.12
N HIS A 510 -22.16 23.82 -1.14
CA HIS A 510 -23.04 24.56 -2.05
C HIS A 510 -22.84 24.21 -3.54
N HIS A 511 -21.66 23.74 -3.94
CA HIS A 511 -21.39 23.26 -5.30
C HIS A 511 -22.04 21.90 -5.61
N ILE A 512 -22.30 21.08 -4.59
CA ILE A 512 -22.83 19.71 -4.72
C ILE A 512 -24.12 19.51 -3.93
N GLN A 513 -24.77 20.60 -3.54
CA GLN A 513 -25.83 20.60 -2.53
C GLN A 513 -26.95 19.63 -2.85
N LYS A 514 -27.47 19.67 -4.09
CA LYS A 514 -28.57 18.79 -4.53
C LYS A 514 -28.19 17.31 -4.51
N VAL A 515 -26.94 16.99 -4.83
CA VAL A 515 -26.44 15.62 -4.75
C VAL A 515 -26.36 15.18 -3.29
N VAL A 516 -25.89 16.04 -2.39
CA VAL A 516 -25.86 15.75 -0.95
C VAL A 516 -27.27 15.60 -0.38
N ASP A 517 -28.22 16.46 -0.78
CA ASP A 517 -29.63 16.37 -0.38
C ASP A 517 -30.20 14.98 -0.73
N GLU A 518 -30.02 14.53 -1.98
CA GLU A 518 -30.48 13.22 -2.43
C GLU A 518 -29.82 12.06 -1.67
N LEU A 519 -28.51 12.13 -1.43
CA LEU A 519 -27.80 11.12 -0.65
C LEU A 519 -28.28 11.07 0.80
N VAL A 520 -28.58 12.22 1.40
CA VAL A 520 -29.09 12.33 2.77
C VAL A 520 -30.55 11.83 2.84
N ASP A 521 -31.35 12.03 1.80
CA ASP A 521 -32.69 11.48 1.72
C ASP A 521 -32.68 9.93 1.65
N ALA A 522 -31.64 9.34 1.06
CA ALA A 522 -31.50 7.90 0.82
C ALA A 522 -30.65 7.13 1.87
N VAL A 523 -30.23 7.76 2.98
CA VAL A 523 -29.27 7.20 3.95
C VAL A 523 -29.64 5.80 4.45
N ASP A 524 -30.90 5.55 4.78
CA ASP A 524 -31.35 4.26 5.34
C ASP A 524 -31.09 3.10 4.37
N GLY A 525 -31.40 3.32 3.09
CA GLY A 525 -31.15 2.35 2.03
C GLY A 525 -29.66 2.22 1.71
N LEU A 526 -28.95 3.34 1.62
CA LEU A 526 -27.53 3.36 1.30
C LEU A 526 -26.67 2.70 2.38
N ALA A 527 -26.98 2.88 3.66
CA ALA A 527 -26.23 2.26 4.76
C ALA A 527 -26.26 0.72 4.69
N CYS A 528 -27.34 0.16 4.15
CA CYS A 528 -27.50 -1.28 3.97
C CYS A 528 -26.99 -1.80 2.61
N ASP A 529 -26.57 -0.93 1.71
CA ASP A 529 -26.06 -1.33 0.40
C ASP A 529 -24.57 -1.75 0.46
N THR A 530 -24.17 -2.68 -0.41
CA THR A 530 -22.80 -3.21 -0.48
C THR A 530 -21.77 -2.13 -0.86
N TYR A 531 -22.18 -1.10 -1.60
CA TYR A 531 -21.34 0.03 -2.02
C TYR A 531 -21.77 1.36 -1.38
N GLY A 532 -23.08 1.58 -1.25
CA GLY A 532 -23.66 2.79 -0.67
C GLY A 532 -23.20 3.05 0.77
N ASN A 533 -22.91 2.00 1.54
CA ASN A 533 -22.45 2.15 2.93
C ASN A 533 -21.17 2.99 3.04
N TYR A 534 -20.29 2.92 2.03
CA TYR A 534 -19.07 3.73 2.01
C TYR A 534 -19.40 5.22 1.81
N VAL A 535 -20.41 5.54 1.01
CA VAL A 535 -20.87 6.93 0.82
C VAL A 535 -21.45 7.47 2.12
N VAL A 536 -22.26 6.67 2.84
CA VAL A 536 -22.80 7.06 4.15
C VAL A 536 -21.69 7.23 5.19
N GLN A 537 -20.69 6.34 5.21
CA GLN A 537 -19.50 6.52 6.07
C GLN A 537 -18.82 7.88 5.80
N HIS A 538 -18.69 8.31 4.55
CA HIS A 538 -18.13 9.62 4.22
C HIS A 538 -19.03 10.80 4.67
N LEU A 539 -20.36 10.68 4.57
CA LEU A 539 -21.29 11.66 5.13
C LEU A 539 -21.11 11.79 6.65
N VAL A 540 -20.90 10.68 7.35
CA VAL A 540 -20.66 10.66 8.81
C VAL A 540 -19.28 11.24 9.16
N ILE A 541 -18.23 10.90 8.42
CA ILE A 541 -16.85 11.28 8.74
C ILE A 541 -16.59 12.74 8.37
N CYS A 542 -16.79 13.10 7.10
CA CYS A 542 -16.40 14.39 6.53
C CYS A 542 -17.58 15.22 6.01
N GLY A 543 -18.83 14.80 6.26
CA GLY A 543 -20.01 15.55 5.84
C GLY A 543 -20.10 16.94 6.47
N ASP A 544 -20.83 17.81 5.80
CA ASP A 544 -21.06 19.18 6.25
C ASP A 544 -21.90 19.18 7.55
N PRO A 545 -21.55 20.05 8.55
CA PRO A 545 -22.24 20.14 9.83
C PRO A 545 -23.75 20.37 9.73
N TYR A 546 -24.25 20.97 8.64
CA TYR A 546 -25.66 21.13 8.36
C TYR A 546 -26.38 19.78 8.17
N TYR A 547 -25.75 18.84 7.46
CA TYR A 547 -26.34 17.56 7.11
C TYR A 547 -26.14 16.48 8.17
N LYS A 548 -25.01 16.53 8.90
CA LYS A 548 -24.64 15.51 9.89
C LYS A 548 -25.74 15.16 10.90
N PRO A 549 -26.44 16.13 11.54
CA PRO A 549 -27.53 15.81 12.48
C PRO A 549 -28.68 15.04 11.82
N ARG A 550 -29.01 15.34 10.56
CA ARG A 550 -30.07 14.66 9.83
C ARG A 550 -29.69 13.21 9.53
N VAL A 551 -28.48 12.98 9.01
CA VAL A 551 -27.92 11.64 8.77
C VAL A 551 -27.88 10.83 10.07
N PHE A 552 -27.39 11.44 11.14
CA PHE A 552 -27.30 10.82 12.46
C PHE A 552 -28.68 10.39 12.98
N ASN A 553 -29.67 11.27 12.95
CA ASN A 553 -31.01 10.98 13.46
C ASN A 553 -31.74 9.90 12.65
N GLN A 554 -31.58 9.86 11.33
CA GLN A 554 -32.12 8.79 10.48
C GLN A 554 -31.52 7.43 10.85
N LEU A 555 -30.19 7.33 10.89
CA LEU A 555 -29.50 6.09 11.28
C LEU A 555 -29.85 5.67 12.72
N LEU A 556 -29.90 6.63 13.65
CA LEU A 556 -30.27 6.36 15.03
C LEU A 556 -31.69 5.80 15.12
N SER A 557 -32.63 6.28 14.30
CA SER A 557 -34.02 5.81 14.30
C SER A 557 -34.13 4.30 14.06
N ASN A 558 -33.24 3.73 13.24
CA ASN A 558 -33.19 2.32 12.87
C ASN A 558 -31.96 1.55 13.45
N LEU A 559 -31.43 2.01 14.59
CA LEU A 559 -30.18 1.48 15.16
C LEU A 559 -30.16 -0.06 15.30
N GLN A 560 -31.26 -0.68 15.75
CA GLN A 560 -31.35 -2.13 15.94
C GLN A 560 -31.07 -2.91 14.65
N GLY A 561 -31.72 -2.55 13.54
CA GLY A 561 -31.53 -3.23 12.26
C GLY A 561 -30.12 -3.03 11.71
N LEU A 562 -29.57 -1.82 11.87
CA LEU A 562 -28.26 -1.47 11.34
C LEU A 562 -27.10 -2.15 12.09
N LEU A 563 -27.21 -2.32 13.41
CA LEU A 563 -26.23 -3.05 14.22
C LEU A 563 -26.02 -4.50 13.73
N GLN A 564 -27.07 -5.13 13.24
CA GLN A 564 -27.06 -6.53 12.79
C GLN A 564 -26.83 -6.68 11.28
N HIS A 565 -26.74 -5.58 10.53
CA HIS A 565 -26.52 -5.63 9.09
C HIS A 565 -25.03 -5.69 8.75
N GLN A 566 -24.63 -6.52 7.78
CA GLN A 566 -23.21 -6.70 7.38
C GLN A 566 -22.53 -5.40 6.95
N ALA A 567 -23.21 -4.59 6.14
CA ALA A 567 -22.66 -3.34 5.64
C ALA A 567 -22.90 -2.17 6.60
N ALA A 568 -24.07 -2.14 7.26
CA ALA A 568 -24.47 -0.98 8.04
C ALA A 568 -23.80 -0.95 9.43
N SER A 569 -23.38 -2.11 9.96
CA SER A 569 -22.61 -2.15 11.21
C SER A 569 -21.36 -1.28 11.12
N HIS A 570 -20.70 -1.24 9.96
CA HIS A 570 -19.54 -0.35 9.72
C HIS A 570 -19.90 1.13 9.73
N VAL A 571 -21.10 1.49 9.24
CA VAL A 571 -21.62 2.86 9.34
C VAL A 571 -21.84 3.23 10.81
N ILE A 572 -22.43 2.34 11.61
CA ILE A 572 -22.66 2.57 13.05
C ILE A 572 -21.33 2.68 13.81
N GLU A 573 -20.33 1.87 13.49
CA GLU A 573 -18.97 2.03 14.03
C GLU A 573 -18.43 3.44 13.77
N LYS A 574 -18.59 3.96 12.55
CA LYS A 574 -18.16 5.32 12.19
C LYS A 574 -18.99 6.41 12.85
N MET A 575 -20.28 6.20 13.00
CA MET A 575 -21.20 7.09 13.71
C MET A 575 -20.76 7.27 15.17
N TYR A 576 -20.39 6.19 15.85
CA TYR A 576 -19.89 6.28 17.23
C TYR A 576 -18.46 6.85 17.33
N GLU A 577 -17.56 6.38 16.45
CA GLU A 577 -16.15 6.82 16.40
C GLU A 577 -16.04 8.35 16.17
N HIS A 578 -16.83 8.91 15.25
CA HIS A 578 -16.76 10.32 14.86
C HIS A 578 -17.84 11.21 15.49
N GLY A 579 -18.80 10.62 16.21
CA GLY A 579 -19.81 11.36 16.96
C GLY A 579 -19.20 12.14 18.12
N ASN A 580 -19.82 13.27 18.46
CA ASN A 580 -19.48 14.03 19.67
C ASN A 580 -20.03 13.33 20.94
N LYS A 581 -19.82 13.92 22.12
CA LYS A 581 -20.29 13.31 23.39
C LYS A 581 -21.83 13.16 23.46
N GLU A 582 -22.58 14.11 22.92
CA GLU A 582 -24.06 14.09 22.86
C GLU A 582 -24.58 13.02 21.88
N ASP A 583 -23.94 12.91 20.71
CA ASP A 583 -24.21 11.86 19.72
C ASP A 583 -24.00 10.48 20.35
N ARG A 584 -22.85 10.25 20.99
CA ARG A 584 -22.55 8.99 21.68
C ARG A 584 -23.54 8.71 22.81
N GLY A 585 -23.90 9.73 23.59
CA GLY A 585 -24.94 9.64 24.61
C GLY A 585 -26.28 9.17 24.04
N SER A 586 -26.74 9.78 22.95
CA SER A 586 -27.99 9.40 22.28
C SER A 586 -27.97 7.95 21.76
N MET A 587 -26.82 7.48 21.26
CA MET A 587 -26.65 6.08 20.85
C MET A 587 -26.68 5.12 22.04
N LEU A 588 -26.08 5.51 23.17
CA LEU A 588 -26.10 4.72 24.40
C LEU A 588 -27.49 4.67 25.03
N ASP A 589 -28.19 5.78 25.09
CA ASP A 589 -29.56 5.84 25.61
C ASP A 589 -30.48 4.90 24.82
N LYS A 590 -30.32 4.87 23.49
CA LYS A 590 -31.08 3.94 22.65
C LYS A 590 -30.65 2.49 22.82
N LEU A 591 -29.34 2.22 22.91
CA LEU A 591 -28.81 0.86 23.07
C LEU A 591 -29.15 0.25 24.45
N LEU A 592 -29.00 1.04 25.51
CA LEU A 592 -29.11 0.62 26.91
C LEU A 592 -30.50 0.87 27.50
N GLY A 593 -31.33 1.67 26.82
CA GLY A 593 -32.74 1.86 27.12
C GLY A 593 -33.61 1.02 26.20
N ASP A 594 -33.95 1.56 25.02
CA ASP A 594 -34.92 0.96 24.08
C ASP A 594 -34.54 -0.47 23.65
N LEU A 595 -33.24 -0.76 23.52
CA LEU A 595 -32.72 -2.03 23.02
C LEU A 595 -32.10 -2.93 24.11
N ALA A 596 -32.30 -2.61 25.38
CA ALA A 596 -31.69 -3.34 26.50
C ALA A 596 -32.01 -4.84 26.50
N GLU A 597 -33.27 -5.20 26.19
CA GLU A 597 -33.74 -6.59 26.19
C GLU A 597 -33.05 -7.45 25.12
N VAL A 598 -32.64 -6.84 24.00
CA VAL A 598 -31.98 -7.52 22.88
C VAL A 598 -30.46 -7.35 22.89
N LEU A 599 -29.89 -6.67 23.88
CA LEU A 599 -28.44 -6.50 24.04
C LEU A 599 -27.67 -7.84 24.04
N PRO A 600 -28.13 -8.92 24.72
CA PRO A 600 -27.48 -10.23 24.64
C PRO A 600 -27.42 -10.78 23.21
N ASP A 601 -28.42 -10.47 22.38
CA ASP A 601 -28.44 -10.87 20.97
C ASP A 601 -27.38 -10.14 20.15
N PHE A 602 -27.16 -8.86 20.43
CA PHE A 602 -26.09 -8.09 19.78
C PHE A 602 -24.71 -8.59 20.20
N MET A 603 -24.52 -8.91 21.48
CA MET A 603 -23.27 -9.48 22.00
C MET A 603 -22.87 -10.77 21.28
N ARG A 604 -23.85 -11.61 20.90
CA ARG A 604 -23.64 -12.85 20.14
C ARG A 604 -23.77 -12.69 18.62
N HIS A 605 -24.06 -11.50 18.12
CA HIS A 605 -24.26 -11.30 16.69
C HIS A 605 -22.93 -11.12 15.97
N LYS A 606 -22.71 -11.80 14.84
CA LYS A 606 -21.45 -11.75 14.05
C LYS A 606 -21.00 -10.35 13.62
N TYR A 607 -21.89 -9.36 13.57
CA TYR A 607 -21.56 -7.96 13.23
C TYR A 607 -21.71 -7.01 14.42
N ALA A 608 -22.79 -7.11 15.20
CA ALA A 608 -23.07 -6.14 16.27
C ALA A 608 -22.04 -6.22 17.40
N ASN A 609 -21.47 -7.40 17.66
CA ASN A 609 -20.37 -7.57 18.62
C ASN A 609 -19.16 -6.67 18.29
N HIS A 610 -18.87 -6.42 17.01
CA HIS A 610 -17.78 -5.54 16.60
C HIS A 610 -18.13 -4.08 16.87
N VAL A 611 -19.39 -3.70 16.65
CA VAL A 611 -19.88 -2.36 16.99
C VAL A 611 -19.78 -2.11 18.49
N LEU A 612 -20.21 -3.06 19.34
CA LEU A 612 -20.12 -2.93 20.80
C LEU A 612 -18.66 -2.79 21.28
N GLN A 613 -17.74 -3.56 20.70
CA GLN A 613 -16.30 -3.40 20.95
C GLN A 613 -15.83 -1.99 20.58
N ARG A 614 -16.27 -1.49 19.43
CA ARG A 614 -15.97 -0.13 18.98
C ARG A 614 -16.55 0.92 19.91
N MET A 615 -17.77 0.73 20.41
CA MET A 615 -18.37 1.66 21.35
C MET A 615 -17.53 1.77 22.62
N ILE A 616 -17.07 0.64 23.18
CA ILE A 616 -16.16 0.65 24.34
C ILE A 616 -14.85 1.39 24.01
N ASP A 617 -14.27 1.18 22.82
CA ASP A 617 -12.97 1.77 22.43
C ASP A 617 -12.99 3.31 22.26
N PHE A 618 -14.16 3.96 22.18
CA PHE A 618 -14.29 5.44 22.02
C PHE A 618 -15.21 6.10 23.03
N SER A 619 -15.75 5.32 23.95
CA SER A 619 -16.42 5.84 25.11
C SER A 619 -15.42 6.56 26.00
N ASP A 620 -15.85 7.65 26.64
CA ASP A 620 -15.15 8.12 27.84
C ASP A 620 -15.36 7.13 29.01
N ASP A 621 -14.69 7.37 30.14
CA ASP A 621 -14.74 6.46 31.30
C ASP A 621 -16.17 6.19 31.80
N GLU A 622 -17.03 7.22 31.79
CA GLU A 622 -18.43 7.14 32.22
C GLU A 622 -19.24 6.27 31.27
N GLN A 623 -19.18 6.55 29.97
CA GLN A 623 -19.84 5.80 28.91
C GLN A 623 -19.35 4.34 28.84
N ALA A 624 -18.05 4.12 29.04
CA ALA A 624 -17.47 2.79 29.04
C ALA A 624 -17.96 1.99 30.26
N GLN A 625 -18.15 2.66 31.40
CA GLN A 625 -18.71 2.04 32.60
C GLN A 625 -20.18 1.65 32.40
N GLN A 626 -21.01 2.52 31.81
CA GLN A 626 -22.40 2.21 31.47
C GLN A 626 -22.52 0.96 30.59
N LEU A 627 -21.68 0.89 29.55
CA LEU A 627 -21.59 -0.27 28.66
C LEU A 627 -21.18 -1.54 29.42
N ARG A 628 -20.21 -1.45 30.34
CA ARG A 628 -19.76 -2.59 31.15
C ARG A 628 -20.86 -3.07 32.09
N ASP A 629 -21.51 -2.17 32.80
CA ASP A 629 -22.57 -2.49 33.77
C ASP A 629 -23.76 -3.19 33.08
N ALA A 630 -24.07 -2.79 31.85
CA ALA A 630 -25.13 -3.42 31.05
C ALA A 630 -24.72 -4.77 30.45
N MET A 631 -23.49 -4.94 29.99
CA MET A 631 -23.07 -6.15 29.25
C MET A 631 -22.47 -7.26 30.13
N LEU A 632 -21.80 -6.93 31.24
CA LEU A 632 -21.17 -7.93 32.13
C LEU A 632 -22.14 -8.99 32.67
N PRO A 633 -23.39 -8.64 33.08
CA PRO A 633 -24.37 -9.64 33.52
C PRO A 633 -24.72 -10.70 32.46
N HIS A 634 -24.48 -10.39 31.18
CA HIS A 634 -24.76 -11.26 30.05
C HIS A 634 -23.50 -11.91 29.47
N ALA A 635 -22.33 -11.74 30.09
CA ALA A 635 -21.05 -12.18 29.54
C ALA A 635 -20.97 -13.69 29.25
N GLU A 636 -21.79 -14.51 29.90
CA GLU A 636 -21.86 -15.96 29.65
C GLU A 636 -22.19 -16.30 28.18
N VAL A 637 -23.00 -15.48 27.50
CA VAL A 637 -23.36 -15.71 26.08
C VAL A 637 -22.17 -15.62 25.13
N LEU A 638 -21.07 -14.98 25.58
CA LEU A 638 -19.85 -14.81 24.79
C LEU A 638 -18.94 -16.05 24.81
N ASN A 639 -19.11 -16.94 25.79
CA ASN A 639 -18.29 -18.15 25.93
C ASN A 639 -18.54 -19.15 24.80
N GLU A 640 -19.72 -19.09 24.18
CA GLU A 640 -20.12 -19.97 23.07
C GLU A 640 -19.69 -19.43 21.70
N GLN A 641 -19.04 -18.27 21.65
CA GLN A 641 -18.73 -17.53 20.43
C GLN A 641 -17.24 -17.46 20.14
N VAL A 642 -16.83 -17.82 18.91
CA VAL A 642 -15.42 -17.75 18.45
C VAL A 642 -14.81 -16.36 18.64
N HIS A 643 -15.61 -15.30 18.47
CA HIS A 643 -15.19 -13.90 18.61
C HIS A 643 -15.62 -13.24 19.92
N GLY A 644 -16.42 -13.92 20.76
CA GLY A 644 -16.96 -13.35 22.01
C GLY A 644 -15.87 -12.99 23.04
N LYS A 645 -14.72 -13.68 22.98
CA LYS A 645 -13.55 -13.42 23.83
C LYS A 645 -13.02 -11.98 23.73
N TYR A 646 -13.12 -11.32 22.57
CA TYR A 646 -12.58 -9.96 22.38
C TYR A 646 -13.45 -8.88 23.05
N LEU A 647 -14.77 -9.09 23.03
CA LEU A 647 -15.68 -8.23 23.79
C LEU A 647 -15.53 -8.48 25.29
N LEU A 648 -15.39 -9.74 25.71
CA LEU A 648 -15.18 -10.10 27.11
C LEU A 648 -13.90 -9.47 27.71
N LEU A 649 -12.80 -9.47 26.97
CA LEU A 649 -11.56 -8.79 27.38
C LEU A 649 -11.76 -7.27 27.61
N ARG A 650 -12.54 -6.61 26.75
CA ARG A 650 -12.91 -5.19 26.90
C ARG A 650 -13.79 -4.94 28.11
N LEU A 651 -14.77 -5.81 28.33
CA LEU A 651 -15.69 -5.70 29.45
C LEU A 651 -14.99 -5.85 30.80
N GLN A 652 -13.97 -6.71 30.88
CA GLN A 652 -13.22 -6.97 32.11
C GLN A 652 -12.21 -5.87 32.46
N GLY A 653 -12.06 -4.83 31.64
CA GLY A 653 -11.03 -3.79 31.83
C GLY A 653 -9.60 -4.32 31.64
N ASN A 654 -9.45 -5.57 31.20
CA ASN A 654 -8.17 -6.20 30.85
C ASN A 654 -7.73 -5.86 29.41
N TRP A 655 -8.47 -4.97 28.77
CA TRP A 655 -8.16 -4.41 27.47
C TRP A 655 -7.45 -3.08 27.65
N THR A 656 -6.19 -3.02 27.23
CA THR A 656 -5.50 -1.76 27.03
C THR A 656 -5.78 -1.29 25.60
N PRO A 657 -6.54 -0.19 25.40
CA PRO A 657 -6.55 0.47 24.11
C PRO A 657 -5.12 0.95 23.89
N ARG A 658 -4.43 0.41 22.89
CA ARG A 658 -3.14 0.99 22.56
C ARG A 658 -3.42 2.28 21.77
N GLY A 659 -3.05 3.41 22.38
CA GLY A 659 -2.92 4.72 21.72
C GLY A 659 -4.21 5.51 21.54
N GLU A 660 -4.56 6.34 22.54
CA GLU A 660 -5.41 7.52 22.33
C GLU A 660 -4.67 8.53 21.44
N GLY A 661 -5.33 9.01 20.37
CA GLY A 661 -4.75 10.06 19.53
C GLY A 661 -5.24 10.10 18.08
N ARG A 662 -6.51 9.79 17.81
CA ARG A 662 -7.08 9.99 16.47
C ARG A 662 -7.46 11.45 16.25
N ASN A 663 -6.49 12.23 15.77
CA ASN A 663 -6.78 13.49 15.10
C ASN A 663 -6.92 13.24 13.60
N TRP A 664 -8.18 13.16 13.16
CA TRP A 664 -8.56 13.19 11.74
C TRP A 664 -8.36 14.60 11.19
N ARG A 665 -7.21 14.86 10.55
CA ARG A 665 -7.10 15.92 9.53
C ARG A 665 -7.01 15.27 8.16
N SER A 666 -8.16 15.32 7.46
CA SER A 666 -8.34 15.28 6.01
C SER A 666 -7.44 14.33 5.20
N ARG A 667 -8.01 13.21 4.77
CA ARG A 667 -7.73 12.63 3.45
C ARG A 667 -9.01 12.54 2.66
#